data_AF-A0AAV5TGE0-F1
#
_entry.id   AF-A0AAV5TGE0-F1
#
_cell.length_a   1.000
_cell.length_b   1.000
_cell.length_c   1.000
_cell.angle_alpha   90.00
_cell.angle_beta   90.00
_cell.angle_gamma   90.00
#
_symmetry.space_group_name_H-M   'P 1'
#
loop_
_entity.id
_entity.type
_entity.pdbx_description
1 polymer ?
#
loop_
_entity_poly.entity_id
_entity_poly.type
_entity_poly.pdbx_seq_one_letter_code
_entity_poly.pdbx_strand_id
1 'polypeptide(L)'
;MRLFDSIFLLFLFAGGARAFVFSCEEVKYKLINSNLQESTQYVCLVPEEGYTGAQALRKIYAQADKVSTSFEDLLSATCIERPGVGSWRIVADNPVNLDCTQEFSLIFTSYYPNITRPSDQWDTARLAGSSAVMVAARTGIILQNHVRCTGSGNVTVYTGAGSGVGEFRFVMKTWRCGEFPEWIVSFENVITVEADVDVIIDLGILRYDWDEQYTNYLDISPDDRVVVMASGRSDNLQNLHPERNTILIDPHASLSSADVQFTGVFDGRYGGYVDLSGEEQDGRWWSDWFNNGSVTKGNDIARKYKVTYVSQTIAPQDIWDNQDNFILEMTFSEYGESTTVAPTVGTQTVKTPTGEGDRYCGCALDKKFGMPDGWDSTEIWIDVVIILDTSAAMAQGFVDATTLIESFIGTDDGNVLTTDSKAPFYTRVGLIAMSDKADVLYNLNMTKFDKIKDKVQIKTGVPQINVMDAFYAAQQMLTDGRKDRLARQVIYYMTNSDPNSDLGGVEQFTSSDGIIIVNNFLEKGEVERPGLRKLASPGYYYDDIQDNYMETIQLFCKANCFCRNQTGQTPYAGSNPDLAVKASGGCLRATPAGVPFSKARDNCASNGGGLIASIHDDKKAAFVNQLMASSPSVSDYYWIGYSKSSTPDWTWEDKSTNPYDNWDADEPNTNSVSKCAYVDSTTPSLYWGAGNCNVGFPFVCEFAPCSAGNNNC
;
A
#
# COMPACT_ATOMS: atom_id res chain seq x y z
N MET A 1 -31.81 12.17 -3.90
CA MET A 1 -30.34 12.29 -4.00
C MET A 1 -29.88 13.74 -3.81
N ARG A 2 -30.44 14.48 -2.82
CA ARG A 2 -29.99 15.83 -2.40
C ARG A 2 -29.75 15.92 -0.88
N LEU A 3 -29.93 14.79 -0.18
CA LEU A 3 -29.77 14.70 1.27
C LEU A 3 -28.30 14.39 1.66
N PHE A 4 -27.55 13.73 0.77
CA PHE A 4 -26.14 13.39 1.01
C PHE A 4 -25.22 14.62 0.93
N ASP A 5 -25.50 15.56 0.02
CA ASP A 5 -24.70 16.78 -0.16
C ASP A 5 -24.70 17.66 1.09
N SER A 6 -25.85 17.76 1.78
CA SER A 6 -25.98 18.53 3.03
C SER A 6 -25.38 17.82 4.24
N ILE A 7 -25.31 16.49 4.23
CA ILE A 7 -24.72 15.71 5.32
C ILE A 7 -23.19 15.71 5.22
N PHE A 8 -22.63 15.58 4.01
CA PHE A 8 -21.19 15.66 3.78
C PHE A 8 -20.66 17.06 4.14
N LEU A 9 -21.38 18.12 3.75
CA LEU A 9 -21.10 19.50 4.17
C LEU A 9 -21.20 19.70 5.69
N LEU A 10 -22.11 19.02 6.41
CA LEU A 10 -22.20 19.13 7.88
C LEU A 10 -21.07 18.38 8.60
N PHE A 11 -20.62 17.24 8.07
CA PHE A 11 -19.55 16.42 8.67
C PHE A 11 -18.15 17.03 8.46
N LEU A 12 -17.94 17.78 7.38
CA LEU A 12 -16.70 18.52 7.12
C LEU A 12 -16.36 19.54 8.24
N PHE A 13 -17.37 20.07 8.94
CA PHE A 13 -17.18 21.09 9.99
C PHE A 13 -17.13 20.56 11.43
N ALA A 14 -17.49 19.29 11.66
CA ALA A 14 -17.47 18.70 13.00
C ALA A 14 -16.08 18.14 13.40
N GLY A 15 -15.16 17.99 12.44
CA GLY A 15 -13.87 17.31 12.61
C GLY A 15 -12.66 18.18 12.97
N GLY A 16 -12.78 19.51 12.94
CA GLY A 16 -11.67 20.41 13.30
C GLY A 16 -10.57 20.54 12.23
N ALA A 17 -10.88 20.31 10.96
CA ALA A 17 -10.01 20.59 9.81
C ALA A 17 -9.69 22.09 9.68
N ARG A 18 -8.44 22.42 9.33
CA ARG A 18 -7.85 23.77 9.50
C ARG A 18 -7.40 24.51 8.23
N ALA A 19 -7.48 23.87 7.04
CA ALA A 19 -7.19 24.47 5.74
C ALA A 19 -8.04 23.85 4.63
N PHE A 20 -8.41 24.63 3.60
CA PHE A 20 -9.20 24.19 2.44
C PHE A 20 -8.78 24.96 1.18
N VAL A 21 -8.93 24.36 0.00
CA VAL A 21 -8.62 24.97 -1.30
C VAL A 21 -9.85 24.89 -2.17
N PHE A 22 -10.19 25.99 -2.85
CA PHE A 22 -11.34 26.08 -3.75
C PHE A 22 -10.98 26.76 -5.07
N SER A 23 -11.48 26.22 -6.18
CA SER A 23 -11.37 26.79 -7.53
C SER A 23 -12.25 28.03 -7.74
N CYS A 24 -12.07 28.75 -8.85
CA CYS A 24 -13.00 29.82 -9.24
C CYS A 24 -14.43 29.28 -9.36
N GLU A 25 -14.61 28.12 -10.01
CA GLU A 25 -15.92 27.51 -10.24
C GLU A 25 -16.56 27.04 -8.93
N GLU A 26 -15.79 26.49 -8.01
CA GLU A 26 -16.28 26.10 -6.68
C GLU A 26 -16.68 27.32 -5.86
N VAL A 27 -15.93 28.40 -5.95
CA VAL A 27 -16.32 29.68 -5.34
C VAL A 27 -17.65 30.15 -5.91
N LYS A 28 -17.80 30.12 -7.23
CA LYS A 28 -19.01 30.55 -7.95
C LYS A 28 -20.25 29.74 -7.58
N TYR A 29 -20.15 28.41 -7.58
CA TYR A 29 -21.31 27.53 -7.44
C TYR A 29 -21.58 27.06 -6.01
N LYS A 30 -20.56 26.98 -5.14
CA LYS A 30 -20.69 26.41 -3.79
C LYS A 30 -20.49 27.41 -2.66
N LEU A 31 -19.62 28.43 -2.80
CA LEU A 31 -19.26 29.30 -1.67
C LEU A 31 -20.04 30.61 -1.63
N ILE A 32 -20.18 31.32 -2.76
CA ILE A 32 -20.79 32.66 -2.79
C ILE A 32 -22.20 32.63 -2.21
N ASN A 33 -22.42 33.44 -1.16
CA ASN A 33 -23.69 33.59 -0.47
C ASN A 33 -24.26 32.27 0.09
N SER A 34 -23.39 31.29 0.32
CA SER A 34 -23.74 30.02 0.97
C SER A 34 -23.71 30.13 2.50
N ASN A 35 -24.12 29.06 3.18
CA ASN A 35 -24.02 28.94 4.64
C ASN A 35 -22.65 28.40 5.10
N LEU A 36 -21.74 28.12 4.18
CA LEU A 36 -20.42 27.55 4.44
C LEU A 36 -19.57 28.53 5.26
N GLN A 37 -18.90 28.03 6.29
CA GLN A 37 -18.22 28.84 7.29
C GLN A 37 -16.86 28.26 7.66
N GLU A 38 -15.79 29.02 7.43
CA GLU A 38 -14.43 28.55 7.69
C GLU A 38 -13.80 29.22 8.92
N SER A 39 -13.30 28.42 9.85
CA SER A 39 -12.77 28.92 11.13
C SER A 39 -11.25 29.14 11.13
N THR A 40 -10.63 29.06 9.96
CA THR A 40 -9.18 29.18 9.74
C THR A 40 -8.67 30.59 10.02
N GLN A 41 -7.37 30.71 10.34
CA GLN A 41 -6.79 32.00 10.71
C GLN A 41 -6.55 32.92 9.50
N TYR A 42 -6.27 32.36 8.33
CA TYR A 42 -5.96 33.10 7.12
C TYR A 42 -6.87 32.66 5.97
N VAL A 43 -7.11 33.60 5.06
CA VAL A 43 -7.67 33.35 3.73
C VAL A 43 -6.75 34.00 2.70
N CYS A 44 -6.43 33.26 1.65
CA CYS A 44 -5.54 33.65 0.57
C CYS A 44 -6.23 33.51 -0.78
N LEU A 45 -5.86 34.36 -1.72
CA LEU A 45 -6.36 34.31 -3.10
C LEU A 45 -5.17 34.37 -4.05
N VAL A 46 -4.97 33.29 -4.81
CA VAL A 46 -3.85 33.18 -5.75
C VAL A 46 -4.40 33.06 -7.16
N PRO A 47 -4.29 34.11 -8.00
CA PRO A 47 -4.76 34.04 -9.36
C PRO A 47 -3.77 33.33 -10.28
N GLU A 48 -4.24 32.88 -11.45
CA GLU A 48 -3.35 32.53 -12.56
C GLU A 48 -2.48 33.72 -13.00
N GLU A 49 -1.37 33.42 -13.67
CA GLU A 49 -0.50 34.45 -14.22
C GLU A 49 -1.23 35.27 -15.29
N GLY A 50 -1.08 36.60 -15.25
CA GLY A 50 -1.75 37.49 -16.19
C GLY A 50 -3.26 37.67 -15.95
N TYR A 51 -3.76 37.36 -14.75
CA TYR A 51 -5.17 37.57 -14.40
C TYR A 51 -5.64 39.02 -14.58
N THR A 52 -6.69 39.21 -15.38
CA THR A 52 -7.28 40.51 -15.72
C THR A 52 -8.64 40.76 -15.08
N GLY A 53 -9.24 39.75 -14.45
CA GLY A 53 -10.59 39.77 -13.87
C GLY A 53 -10.77 40.55 -12.56
N ALA A 54 -9.79 41.33 -12.11
CA ALA A 54 -9.80 41.99 -10.80
C ALA A 54 -11.05 42.85 -10.54
N GLN A 55 -11.61 43.49 -11.58
CA GLN A 55 -12.82 44.31 -11.46
C GLN A 55 -14.06 43.48 -11.09
N ALA A 56 -14.18 42.24 -11.57
CA ALA A 56 -15.30 41.35 -11.25
C ALA A 56 -15.27 40.90 -9.78
N LEU A 57 -14.07 40.84 -9.20
CA LEU A 57 -13.83 40.41 -7.81
C LEU A 57 -14.15 41.49 -6.75
N ARG A 58 -14.38 42.74 -7.15
CA ARG A 58 -14.75 43.86 -6.24
C ARG A 58 -15.99 43.62 -5.41
N LYS A 59 -16.92 42.85 -5.96
CA LYS A 59 -18.24 42.57 -5.38
C LYS A 59 -18.29 41.27 -4.62
N ILE A 60 -17.17 40.56 -4.49
CA ILE A 60 -17.05 39.29 -3.78
C ILE A 60 -16.13 39.54 -2.59
N TYR A 61 -16.55 39.12 -1.40
CA TYR A 61 -15.89 39.44 -0.15
C TYR A 61 -15.65 38.19 0.68
N ALA A 62 -14.45 38.11 1.26
CA ALA A 62 -14.22 37.28 2.44
C ALA A 62 -14.64 38.09 3.67
N GLN A 63 -15.70 37.64 4.33
CA GLN A 63 -16.28 38.32 5.49
C GLN A 63 -16.09 37.47 6.75
N ALA A 64 -15.57 38.08 7.80
CA ALA A 64 -15.54 37.51 9.14
C ALA A 64 -15.93 38.60 10.15
N ASP A 65 -16.81 38.26 11.08
CA ASP A 65 -17.42 39.20 12.03
C ASP A 65 -18.03 40.43 11.32
N LYS A 66 -17.45 41.62 11.53
CA LYS A 66 -17.90 42.90 10.93
C LYS A 66 -16.95 43.42 9.84
N VAL A 67 -15.91 42.66 9.52
CA VAL A 67 -14.90 43.06 8.53
C VAL A 67 -15.17 42.29 7.25
N SER A 68 -15.10 43.00 6.12
CA SER A 68 -15.27 42.42 4.79
C SER A 68 -14.14 42.91 3.92
N THR A 69 -13.38 41.97 3.38
CA THR A 69 -12.26 42.26 2.47
C THR A 69 -12.66 41.77 1.09
N SER A 70 -12.58 42.65 0.08
CA SER A 70 -12.93 42.26 -1.28
C SER A 70 -11.91 41.28 -1.84
N PHE A 71 -12.32 40.45 -2.80
CA PHE A 71 -11.39 39.55 -3.49
C PHE A 71 -10.35 40.33 -4.30
N GLU A 72 -10.67 41.55 -4.77
CA GLU A 72 -9.67 42.45 -5.39
C GLU A 72 -8.56 42.85 -4.38
N ASP A 73 -8.93 43.17 -3.14
CA ASP A 73 -7.95 43.49 -2.09
C ASP A 73 -7.11 42.24 -1.72
N LEU A 74 -7.74 41.06 -1.70
CA LEU A 74 -7.06 39.78 -1.48
C LEU A 74 -6.02 39.47 -2.55
N LEU A 75 -6.31 39.76 -3.84
CA LEU A 75 -5.33 39.60 -4.92
C LEU A 75 -4.04 40.38 -4.64
N SER A 76 -4.15 41.56 -4.03
CA SER A 76 -3.01 42.43 -3.72
C SER A 76 -2.27 42.00 -2.46
N ALA A 77 -3.00 41.55 -1.42
CA ALA A 77 -2.43 41.13 -0.14
C ALA A 77 -1.91 39.68 -0.16
N THR A 78 -2.31 38.87 -1.14
CA THR A 78 -2.12 37.41 -1.23
C THR A 78 -2.86 36.64 -0.14
N CYS A 79 -2.63 36.96 1.14
CA CYS A 79 -3.28 36.37 2.31
C CYS A 79 -3.64 37.45 3.31
N ILE A 80 -4.80 37.34 3.96
CA ILE A 80 -5.19 38.20 5.09
C ILE A 80 -5.49 37.36 6.32
N GLU A 81 -5.21 37.93 7.49
CA GLU A 81 -5.53 37.34 8.79
C GLU A 81 -6.99 37.62 9.17
N ARG A 82 -7.59 36.68 9.88
CA ARG A 82 -8.96 36.78 10.37
C ARG A 82 -9.03 37.81 11.50
N PRO A 83 -9.88 38.83 11.37
CA PRO A 83 -9.89 39.98 12.30
C PRO A 83 -10.54 39.69 13.66
N GLY A 84 -11.05 38.47 13.89
CA GLY A 84 -11.75 38.09 15.12
C GLY A 84 -12.02 36.58 15.20
N VAL A 85 -13.03 36.20 16.00
CA VAL A 85 -13.38 34.79 16.27
C VAL A 85 -14.49 34.25 15.37
N GLY A 86 -15.20 35.12 14.66
CA GLY A 86 -16.23 34.70 13.70
C GLY A 86 -15.63 33.93 12.54
N SER A 87 -16.33 32.93 12.03
CA SER A 87 -15.88 32.18 10.85
C SER A 87 -15.96 33.04 9.59
N TRP A 88 -15.01 32.82 8.67
CA TRP A 88 -15.06 33.33 7.31
C TRP A 88 -16.32 32.86 6.59
N ARG A 89 -16.85 33.73 5.74
CA ARG A 89 -17.91 33.45 4.78
C ARG A 89 -17.58 34.17 3.49
N ILE A 90 -17.95 33.57 2.36
CA ILE A 90 -17.85 34.23 1.06
C ILE A 90 -19.21 34.83 0.71
N VAL A 91 -19.27 36.15 0.64
CA VAL A 91 -20.49 36.90 0.36
C VAL A 91 -20.29 37.79 -0.85
N ALA A 92 -21.36 38.10 -1.57
CA ALA A 92 -21.25 38.95 -2.75
C ALA A 92 -22.51 39.76 -3.04
N ASP A 93 -22.31 40.96 -3.61
CA ASP A 93 -23.38 41.90 -3.95
C ASP A 93 -24.14 41.47 -5.20
N ASN A 94 -25.47 41.43 -5.15
CA ASN A 94 -26.30 41.06 -6.30
C ASN A 94 -26.42 42.19 -7.35
N PRO A 95 -26.35 41.88 -8.66
CA PRO A 95 -26.02 40.58 -9.24
C PRO A 95 -24.50 40.33 -9.31
N VAL A 96 -24.11 39.09 -9.03
CA VAL A 96 -22.73 38.60 -9.14
C VAL A 96 -22.57 37.92 -10.49
N ASN A 97 -21.59 38.36 -11.27
CA ASN A 97 -21.19 37.68 -12.51
C ASN A 97 -19.71 37.34 -12.42
N LEU A 98 -19.40 36.18 -11.84
CA LEU A 98 -18.04 35.67 -11.76
C LEU A 98 -17.74 34.86 -13.03
N ASP A 99 -16.77 35.36 -13.80
CA ASP A 99 -16.25 34.70 -15.00
C ASP A 99 -15.00 33.89 -14.61
N CYS A 100 -15.06 32.58 -14.80
CA CYS A 100 -13.98 31.65 -14.47
C CYS A 100 -13.19 31.23 -15.71
N THR A 101 -13.26 31.98 -16.83
CA THR A 101 -12.33 31.74 -17.95
C THR A 101 -10.87 31.95 -17.58
N GLN A 102 -10.61 32.79 -16.56
CA GLN A 102 -9.31 32.91 -15.91
C GLN A 102 -9.44 32.37 -14.49
N GLU A 103 -8.50 31.54 -14.07
CA GLU A 103 -8.61 30.77 -12.83
C GLU A 103 -7.93 31.45 -11.64
N PHE A 104 -8.40 31.10 -10.45
CA PHE A 104 -7.75 31.42 -9.18
C PHE A 104 -8.04 30.34 -8.15
N SER A 105 -7.12 30.16 -7.20
CA SER A 105 -7.30 29.28 -6.05
C SER A 105 -7.53 30.13 -4.79
N LEU A 106 -8.67 29.89 -4.13
CA LEU A 106 -9.00 30.46 -2.81
C LEU A 106 -8.58 29.46 -1.73
N ILE A 107 -7.70 29.88 -0.82
CA ILE A 107 -7.11 29.00 0.19
C ILE A 107 -7.47 29.52 1.58
N PHE A 108 -8.09 28.68 2.39
CA PHE A 108 -8.23 28.88 3.83
C PHE A 108 -7.12 28.10 4.53
N THR A 109 -6.45 28.67 5.54
CA THR A 109 -5.40 27.96 6.31
C THR A 109 -5.22 28.52 7.71
N SER A 110 -4.78 27.71 8.66
CA SER A 110 -4.59 28.12 10.05
C SER A 110 -3.25 28.78 10.31
N TYR A 111 -2.28 28.61 9.43
CA TYR A 111 -0.96 29.21 9.52
C TYR A 111 -0.68 30.01 8.26
N TYR A 112 0.11 31.08 8.35
CA TYR A 112 0.45 31.85 7.17
C TYR A 112 1.29 30.97 6.23
N PRO A 113 0.80 30.64 5.02
CA PRO A 113 1.45 29.67 4.16
C PRO A 113 2.62 30.32 3.41
N ASN A 114 3.71 29.58 3.24
CA ASN A 114 4.78 29.97 2.31
C ASN A 114 4.37 29.57 0.89
N ILE A 115 3.67 30.47 0.19
CA ILE A 115 3.15 30.23 -1.16
C ILE A 115 4.21 30.57 -2.20
N THR A 116 4.61 29.57 -2.96
CA THR A 116 5.37 29.69 -4.21
C THR A 116 4.39 29.64 -5.39
N ARG A 117 4.60 30.49 -6.39
CA ARG A 117 3.78 30.55 -7.61
C ARG A 117 4.65 30.10 -8.80
N PRO A 118 4.55 28.84 -9.23
CA PRO A 118 5.32 28.35 -10.38
C PRO A 118 5.02 29.19 -11.63
N SER A 119 6.06 29.49 -12.40
CA SER A 119 5.98 30.19 -13.69
C SER A 119 6.35 29.27 -14.85
N ASP A 120 6.33 29.77 -16.08
CA ASP A 120 6.85 29.06 -17.25
C ASP A 120 8.40 28.98 -17.28
N GLN A 121 9.07 29.61 -16.31
CA GLN A 121 10.50 29.47 -16.04
C GLN A 121 10.73 28.67 -14.76
N TRP A 122 11.81 27.88 -14.76
CA TRP A 122 12.27 27.15 -13.58
C TRP A 122 12.57 28.10 -12.43
N ASP A 123 11.95 27.82 -11.28
CA ASP A 123 12.25 28.42 -9.99
C ASP A 123 12.78 27.35 -9.03
N THR A 124 13.27 27.75 -7.86
CA THR A 124 13.81 26.83 -6.86
C THR A 124 13.18 27.04 -5.49
N ALA A 125 12.86 25.95 -4.80
CA ALA A 125 12.51 25.98 -3.38
C ALA A 125 13.44 25.08 -2.58
N ARG A 126 14.04 25.65 -1.55
CA ARG A 126 14.81 24.91 -0.56
C ARG A 126 13.92 24.62 0.65
N LEU A 127 13.75 23.34 0.96
CA LEU A 127 13.09 22.88 2.19
C LEU A 127 14.14 22.34 3.15
N ALA A 128 14.14 22.80 4.39
CA ALA A 128 15.06 22.36 5.44
C ALA A 128 14.29 22.18 6.75
N GLY A 129 13.67 21.01 6.92
CA GLY A 129 12.71 20.80 8.01
C GLY A 129 11.47 21.70 7.93
N SER A 130 11.04 22.01 6.70
CA SER A 130 9.99 22.99 6.42
C SER A 130 9.03 22.51 5.33
N SER A 131 7.95 23.25 5.12
CA SER A 131 7.02 23.04 4.01
C SER A 131 6.95 24.25 3.08
N ALA A 132 6.58 24.00 1.82
CA ALA A 132 6.20 25.03 0.86
C ALA A 132 4.89 24.64 0.18
N VAL A 133 4.02 25.62 0.00
CA VAL A 133 2.76 25.50 -0.73
C VAL A 133 3.01 26.01 -2.15
N MET A 134 2.70 25.23 -3.16
CA MET A 134 2.89 25.59 -4.56
C MET A 134 1.53 25.72 -5.22
N VAL A 135 1.29 26.85 -5.89
CA VAL A 135 -0.02 27.18 -6.46
C VAL A 135 0.13 27.60 -7.92
N ALA A 136 -0.36 26.76 -8.83
CA ALA A 136 -0.42 26.98 -10.27
C ALA A 136 -1.89 26.99 -10.73
N ALA A 137 -2.65 28.02 -10.38
CA ALA A 137 -4.12 28.04 -10.41
C ALA A 137 -4.79 27.43 -11.66
N ARG A 138 -4.20 27.54 -12.87
CA ARG A 138 -4.76 27.02 -14.13
C ARG A 138 -4.28 25.63 -14.53
N THR A 139 -3.16 25.17 -13.98
CA THR A 139 -2.39 24.06 -14.53
C THR A 139 -1.80 23.14 -13.45
N GLY A 140 -1.12 22.08 -13.86
CA GLY A 140 -0.32 21.24 -12.95
C GLY A 140 1.03 21.87 -12.56
N ILE A 141 1.80 21.12 -11.78
CA ILE A 141 3.09 21.51 -11.22
C ILE A 141 4.10 20.39 -11.49
N ILE A 142 5.28 20.75 -12.01
CA ILE A 142 6.43 19.84 -12.15
C ILE A 142 7.44 20.17 -11.06
N LEU A 143 7.91 19.13 -10.37
CA LEU A 143 9.03 19.20 -9.43
C LEU A 143 10.20 18.41 -9.99
N GLN A 144 11.39 19.01 -9.93
CA GLN A 144 12.64 18.36 -10.26
C GLN A 144 13.54 18.33 -9.04
N ASN A 145 14.10 17.17 -8.70
CA ASN A 145 15.06 17.02 -7.62
C ASN A 145 16.44 17.49 -8.09
N HIS A 146 16.74 18.79 -7.93
CA HIS A 146 17.89 19.44 -8.55
C HIS A 146 19.23 19.12 -7.86
N VAL A 147 19.20 18.74 -6.57
CA VAL A 147 20.36 18.36 -5.76
C VAL A 147 19.90 17.36 -4.69
N ARG A 148 20.52 16.17 -4.69
CA ARG A 148 20.25 15.03 -3.78
C ARG A 148 19.66 15.49 -2.45
N CYS A 149 18.44 15.03 -2.17
CA CYS A 149 17.87 15.10 -0.85
C CYS A 149 18.87 14.56 0.18
N THR A 150 19.10 15.32 1.26
CA THR A 150 20.01 14.94 2.36
C THR A 150 19.25 14.82 3.67
N GLY A 151 19.53 13.77 4.44
CA GLY A 151 18.81 13.46 5.69
C GLY A 151 18.36 12.01 5.74
N SER A 152 17.76 11.60 6.86
CA SER A 152 17.22 10.26 7.07
C SER A 152 15.70 10.20 7.18
N GLY A 153 15.06 11.35 7.41
CA GLY A 153 13.62 11.51 7.42
C GLY A 153 12.98 11.44 6.03
N ASN A 154 11.72 11.86 6.00
CA ASN A 154 10.86 11.75 4.84
C ASN A 154 10.60 13.11 4.16
N VAL A 155 10.24 13.03 2.89
CA VAL A 155 9.60 14.11 2.14
C VAL A 155 8.20 13.62 1.77
N THR A 156 7.17 14.39 2.14
CA THR A 156 5.79 14.08 1.83
C THR A 156 5.20 15.13 0.92
N VAL A 157 4.57 14.68 -0.17
CA VAL A 157 3.79 15.54 -1.06
C VAL A 157 2.32 15.36 -0.75
N TYR A 158 1.64 16.47 -0.53
CA TYR A 158 0.22 16.55 -0.25
C TYR A 158 -0.49 17.31 -1.37
N THR A 159 -1.74 16.93 -1.63
CA THR A 159 -2.69 17.82 -2.29
C THR A 159 -3.29 18.79 -1.25
N GLY A 160 -3.59 20.01 -1.68
CA GLY A 160 -4.10 21.08 -0.82
C GLY A 160 -2.99 21.95 -0.23
N ALA A 161 -3.38 22.85 0.68
CA ALA A 161 -2.51 23.92 1.20
C ALA A 161 -2.42 23.95 2.73
N GLY A 162 -1.41 24.67 3.23
CA GLY A 162 -1.18 24.89 4.66
C GLY A 162 0.06 24.16 5.18
N SER A 163 0.38 24.39 6.47
CA SER A 163 1.53 23.79 7.16
C SER A 163 1.10 23.25 8.54
N GLY A 164 1.18 21.93 8.75
CA GLY A 164 0.93 21.30 10.06
C GLY A 164 -0.09 20.15 10.06
N VAL A 165 -0.18 19.46 11.20
CA VAL A 165 -0.92 18.20 11.42
C VAL A 165 -2.46 18.33 11.50
N GLY A 166 -2.99 19.56 11.49
CA GLY A 166 -4.44 19.82 11.53
C GLY A 166 -5.05 20.34 10.22
N GLU A 167 -4.21 20.63 9.22
CA GLU A 167 -4.64 21.13 7.91
C GLU A 167 -5.27 19.99 7.10
N PHE A 168 -6.34 20.25 6.34
CA PHE A 168 -7.02 19.24 5.50
C PHE A 168 -6.24 19.01 4.21
N ARG A 169 -5.02 18.50 4.37
CA ARG A 169 -4.14 18.09 3.29
C ARG A 169 -4.25 16.58 3.14
N PHE A 170 -4.36 16.08 1.93
CA PHE A 170 -4.32 14.64 1.70
C PHE A 170 -2.93 14.25 1.23
N VAL A 171 -2.34 13.27 1.92
CA VAL A 171 -1.06 12.68 1.52
C VAL A 171 -1.26 12.06 0.14
N MET A 172 -0.54 12.56 -0.86
CA MET A 172 -0.44 11.89 -2.16
C MET A 172 0.56 10.76 -2.03
N LYS A 173 1.80 11.07 -1.62
CA LYS A 173 2.82 10.07 -1.34
C LYS A 173 3.93 10.60 -0.44
N THR A 174 4.53 9.69 0.33
CA THR A 174 5.70 9.92 1.17
C THR A 174 6.86 9.09 0.65
N TRP A 175 8.05 9.70 0.57
CA TRP A 175 9.30 9.01 0.28
C TRP A 175 10.29 9.25 1.40
N ARG A 176 11.16 8.27 1.66
CA ARG A 176 12.40 8.56 2.37
C ARG A 176 13.24 9.48 1.51
N CYS A 177 14.01 10.35 2.15
CA CYS A 177 14.82 11.34 1.46
C CYS A 177 15.74 10.72 0.38
N GLY A 178 16.39 9.60 0.67
CA GLY A 178 17.24 8.88 -0.30
C GLY A 178 16.49 8.15 -1.43
N GLU A 179 15.16 8.10 -1.39
CA GLU A 179 14.29 7.43 -2.36
C GLU A 179 13.37 8.43 -3.10
N PHE A 180 13.54 9.73 -2.86
CA PHE A 180 12.74 10.78 -3.49
C PHE A 180 13.06 10.83 -5.00
N PRO A 181 12.04 10.76 -5.88
CA PRO A 181 12.25 10.63 -7.32
C PRO A 181 12.87 11.89 -7.94
N GLU A 182 13.51 11.71 -9.09
CA GLU A 182 14.13 12.78 -9.86
C GLU A 182 13.07 13.76 -10.39
N TRP A 183 11.92 13.23 -10.81
CA TRP A 183 10.83 14.00 -11.40
C TRP A 183 9.49 13.66 -10.79
N ILE A 184 8.72 14.69 -10.43
CA ILE A 184 7.32 14.57 -10.03
C ILE A 184 6.48 15.49 -10.90
N VAL A 185 5.46 14.94 -11.53
CA VAL A 185 4.42 15.67 -12.23
C VAL A 185 3.15 15.57 -11.40
N SER A 186 2.84 16.65 -10.69
CA SER A 186 1.55 16.80 -10.06
C SER A 186 0.59 17.43 -11.03
N PHE A 187 -0.53 16.75 -11.15
CA PHE A 187 -1.67 17.15 -11.92
C PHE A 187 -2.64 18.06 -11.12
N GLU A 188 -2.44 18.11 -9.80
CA GLU A 188 -3.04 19.10 -8.92
C GLU A 188 -2.45 20.50 -9.15
N ASN A 189 -3.29 21.53 -9.06
CA ASN A 189 -2.88 22.92 -9.16
C ASN A 189 -2.41 23.52 -7.83
N VAL A 190 -2.72 22.86 -6.70
CA VAL A 190 -2.26 23.24 -5.36
C VAL A 190 -1.71 22.02 -4.63
N ILE A 191 -0.41 22.03 -4.36
CA ILE A 191 0.28 21.01 -3.57
C ILE A 191 1.07 21.63 -2.43
N THR A 192 1.23 20.87 -1.34
CA THR A 192 2.21 21.18 -0.31
C THR A 192 3.30 20.10 -0.31
N VAL A 193 4.56 20.52 -0.34
CA VAL A 193 5.69 19.62 -0.09
C VAL A 193 6.23 19.89 1.30
N GLU A 194 6.37 18.86 2.13
CA GLU A 194 6.87 18.95 3.50
C GLU A 194 8.08 18.02 3.68
N ALA A 195 9.14 18.57 4.27
CA ALA A 195 10.34 17.83 4.63
C ALA A 195 10.44 17.68 6.16
N ASP A 196 10.76 16.48 6.63
CA ASP A 196 11.04 16.23 8.04
C ASP A 196 12.20 17.09 8.56
N VAL A 197 12.25 17.31 9.88
CA VAL A 197 13.19 18.25 10.53
C VAL A 197 14.66 18.02 10.17
N ASP A 198 15.07 16.77 9.92
CA ASP A 198 16.44 16.39 9.55
C ASP A 198 16.69 16.33 8.04
N VAL A 199 15.70 16.68 7.22
CA VAL A 199 15.74 16.60 5.76
C VAL A 199 15.95 17.98 5.15
N ILE A 200 16.89 18.04 4.21
CA ILE A 200 17.14 19.19 3.34
C ILE A 200 17.02 18.74 1.88
N ILE A 201 16.13 19.39 1.13
CA ILE A 201 15.92 19.13 -0.30
C ILE A 201 15.82 20.45 -1.07
N ASP A 202 16.48 20.51 -2.23
CA ASP A 202 16.42 21.61 -3.17
C ASP A 202 15.60 21.16 -4.40
N LEU A 203 14.41 21.74 -4.56
CA LEU A 203 13.48 21.41 -5.63
C LEU A 203 13.53 22.48 -6.72
N GLY A 204 13.72 22.07 -7.97
CA GLY A 204 13.28 22.83 -9.12
C GLY A 204 11.77 22.75 -9.24
N ILE A 205 11.12 23.88 -9.55
CA ILE A 205 9.68 23.98 -9.67
C ILE A 205 9.35 24.67 -11.00
N LEU A 206 8.44 24.07 -11.75
CA LEU A 206 7.97 24.59 -13.03
C LEU A 206 6.44 24.49 -13.12
N ARG A 207 5.82 25.50 -13.71
CA ARG A 207 4.42 25.40 -14.11
C ARG A 207 4.31 24.49 -15.32
N TYR A 208 3.49 23.46 -15.21
CA TYR A 208 3.12 22.66 -16.37
C TYR A 208 2.17 23.48 -17.26
N ASP A 209 2.42 23.58 -18.56
CA ASP A 209 1.54 24.23 -19.53
C ASP A 209 1.34 23.31 -20.72
N TRP A 210 0.09 23.06 -21.09
CA TRP A 210 -0.25 22.30 -22.29
C TRP A 210 -0.69 23.28 -23.35
N ASP A 211 0.23 23.62 -24.24
CA ASP A 211 -0.05 24.30 -25.51
C ASP A 211 0.31 23.34 -26.66
N GLU A 212 -0.55 23.22 -27.66
CA GLU A 212 -0.30 22.47 -28.90
C GLU A 212 0.99 22.92 -29.62
N GLN A 213 1.48 24.13 -29.32
CA GLN A 213 2.72 24.68 -29.88
C GLN A 213 3.96 24.56 -28.97
N TYR A 214 3.77 24.38 -27.67
CA TYR A 214 4.85 24.40 -26.65
C TYR A 214 4.58 23.34 -25.58
N THR A 215 4.79 22.07 -25.91
CA THR A 215 4.62 20.99 -24.93
C THR A 215 5.80 20.96 -23.97
N ASN A 216 5.53 20.90 -22.67
CA ASN A 216 6.57 20.65 -21.67
C ASN A 216 7.04 19.19 -21.80
N TYR A 217 8.29 19.02 -22.24
CA TYR A 217 8.96 17.72 -22.28
C TYR A 217 9.78 17.55 -21.00
N LEU A 218 9.62 16.41 -20.34
CA LEU A 218 10.60 15.96 -19.36
C LEU A 218 11.77 15.34 -20.10
N ASP A 219 12.90 16.05 -20.12
CA ASP A 219 14.20 15.53 -20.55
C ASP A 219 14.76 14.69 -19.40
N ILE A 220 14.68 13.36 -19.54
CA ILE A 220 15.09 12.43 -18.49
C ILE A 220 16.34 11.66 -18.90
N SER A 221 17.17 11.33 -17.91
CA SER A 221 18.33 10.46 -18.09
C SER A 221 17.96 8.99 -17.89
N PRO A 222 18.76 8.04 -18.42
CA PRO A 222 18.70 6.65 -17.96
C PRO A 222 18.82 6.59 -16.43
N ASP A 223 18.06 5.70 -15.79
CA ASP A 223 17.91 5.53 -14.35
C ASP A 223 17.07 6.59 -13.62
N ASP A 224 16.60 7.65 -14.30
CA ASP A 224 15.68 8.60 -13.69
C ASP A 224 14.35 7.93 -13.31
N ARG A 225 13.78 8.34 -12.18
CA ARG A 225 12.43 7.97 -11.77
C ARG A 225 11.49 9.14 -11.97
N VAL A 226 10.42 8.90 -12.71
CA VAL A 226 9.35 9.86 -12.98
C VAL A 226 8.09 9.40 -12.28
N VAL A 227 7.46 10.30 -11.51
CA VAL A 227 6.17 10.04 -10.85
C VAL A 227 5.13 11.01 -11.39
N VAL A 228 4.06 10.51 -11.98
CA VAL A 228 2.89 11.29 -12.41
C VAL A 228 1.73 10.97 -11.48
N MET A 229 1.11 11.99 -10.89
CA MET A 229 0.12 11.77 -9.84
C MET A 229 -0.98 12.83 -9.78
N ALA A 230 -2.20 12.39 -9.44
CA ALA A 230 -3.36 13.22 -9.14
C ALA A 230 -4.11 12.61 -7.95
N SER A 231 -4.75 13.43 -7.13
CA SER A 231 -5.51 13.01 -5.96
C SER A 231 -7.02 13.10 -6.14
N GLY A 232 -7.47 13.95 -7.07
CA GLY A 232 -8.87 14.24 -7.32
C GLY A 232 -9.54 15.07 -6.23
N ARG A 233 -8.79 15.62 -5.26
CA ARG A 233 -9.35 16.26 -4.05
C ARG A 233 -9.09 17.76 -3.91
N SER A 234 -8.07 18.34 -4.54
CA SER A 234 -7.87 19.80 -4.55
C SER A 234 -8.09 20.35 -5.94
N ASP A 235 -9.01 21.31 -6.08
CA ASP A 235 -9.11 22.27 -7.20
C ASP A 235 -8.62 21.70 -8.56
N ASN A 236 -9.14 20.51 -8.89
CA ASN A 236 -8.58 19.72 -9.96
C ASN A 236 -9.26 20.14 -11.27
N LEU A 237 -8.87 21.30 -11.81
CA LEU A 237 -9.32 21.80 -13.12
C LEU A 237 -9.19 20.77 -14.25
N GLN A 238 -8.38 19.75 -14.03
CA GLN A 238 -8.26 18.54 -14.84
C GLN A 238 -9.58 17.83 -15.15
N ASN A 239 -10.58 18.00 -14.29
CA ASN A 239 -11.94 17.49 -14.48
C ASN A 239 -12.75 18.32 -15.50
N LEU A 240 -12.38 19.60 -15.68
CA LEU A 240 -12.97 20.49 -16.68
C LEU A 240 -12.28 20.39 -18.03
N HIS A 241 -10.95 20.23 -18.01
CA HIS A 241 -10.09 20.29 -19.19
C HIS A 241 -9.20 19.03 -19.34
N PRO A 242 -9.80 17.83 -19.48
CA PRO A 242 -9.06 16.58 -19.60
C PRO A 242 -8.08 16.56 -20.79
N GLU A 243 -8.34 17.35 -21.83
CA GLU A 243 -7.43 17.53 -22.97
C GLU A 243 -6.06 18.11 -22.58
N ARG A 244 -5.98 18.78 -21.42
CA ARG A 244 -4.76 19.45 -20.96
C ARG A 244 -3.95 18.61 -19.98
N ASN A 245 -4.34 17.39 -19.62
CA ASN A 245 -3.65 16.59 -18.60
C ASN A 245 -2.67 15.59 -19.22
N THR A 246 -1.71 16.09 -19.99
CA THR A 246 -0.81 15.27 -20.80
C THR A 246 0.65 15.68 -20.59
N ILE A 247 1.46 14.81 -20.00
CA ILE A 247 2.91 15.00 -19.96
C ILE A 247 3.62 14.15 -21.01
N LEU A 248 4.57 14.76 -21.72
CA LEU A 248 5.50 14.06 -22.61
C LEU A 248 6.83 13.84 -21.89
N ILE A 249 7.35 12.63 -22.00
CA ILE A 249 8.61 12.21 -21.38
C ILE A 249 9.53 11.76 -22.50
N ASP A 250 10.67 12.45 -22.63
CA ASP A 250 11.71 12.20 -23.62
C ASP A 250 12.99 11.73 -22.92
N PRO A 251 13.34 10.44 -23.03
CA PRO A 251 14.55 9.88 -22.41
C PRO A 251 15.83 10.13 -23.22
N HIS A 252 15.76 10.88 -24.33
CA HIS A 252 16.91 11.24 -25.19
C HIS A 252 17.77 10.06 -25.73
N ALA A 253 17.34 8.82 -25.52
CA ALA A 253 17.94 7.60 -26.04
C ALA A 253 17.35 7.18 -27.39
N SER A 254 18.05 6.34 -28.16
CA SER A 254 17.50 5.76 -29.40
C SER A 254 16.28 4.86 -29.15
N LEU A 255 16.28 4.16 -28.00
CA LEU A 255 15.17 3.46 -27.36
C LEU A 255 15.46 3.38 -25.86
N SER A 256 14.44 3.51 -25.01
CA SER A 256 14.55 3.21 -23.58
C SER A 256 13.45 2.23 -23.18
N SER A 257 13.76 1.39 -22.18
CA SER A 257 12.75 0.59 -21.48
C SER A 257 12.28 1.33 -20.25
N ALA A 258 10.98 1.29 -19.99
CA ALA A 258 10.37 1.80 -18.77
C ALA A 258 9.71 0.66 -17.99
N ASP A 259 10.02 0.58 -16.70
CA ASP A 259 9.25 -0.19 -15.74
C ASP A 259 8.19 0.73 -15.11
N VAL A 260 6.92 0.33 -15.20
CA VAL A 260 5.77 1.14 -14.85
C VAL A 260 5.05 0.53 -13.66
N GLN A 261 4.86 1.30 -12.59
CA GLN A 261 4.02 0.95 -11.46
C GLN A 261 2.89 1.96 -11.37
N PHE A 262 1.68 1.50 -11.64
CA PHE A 262 0.46 2.28 -11.51
C PHE A 262 -0.31 1.86 -10.26
N THR A 263 -0.87 2.83 -9.55
CA THR A 263 -1.91 2.61 -8.54
C THR A 263 -2.97 3.70 -8.70
N GLY A 264 -4.24 3.34 -8.79
CA GLY A 264 -5.30 4.34 -8.91
C GLY A 264 -6.68 3.84 -8.51
N VAL A 265 -7.55 4.80 -8.18
CA VAL A 265 -8.96 4.64 -7.84
C VAL A 265 -9.70 5.79 -8.52
N PHE A 266 -10.67 5.46 -9.37
CA PHE A 266 -11.42 6.38 -10.21
C PHE A 266 -12.90 6.29 -9.86
N ASP A 267 -13.53 7.45 -9.87
CA ASP A 267 -14.96 7.61 -9.72
C ASP A 267 -15.68 7.06 -10.96
N GLY A 268 -16.44 5.99 -10.74
CA GLY A 268 -17.22 5.34 -11.78
C GLY A 268 -18.29 6.23 -12.42
N ARG A 269 -18.60 7.41 -11.85
CA ARG A 269 -19.54 8.39 -12.44
C ARG A 269 -18.96 9.10 -13.67
N TYR A 270 -17.66 9.34 -13.68
CA TYR A 270 -17.00 10.17 -14.70
C TYR A 270 -16.12 9.37 -15.65
N GLY A 271 -15.89 8.08 -15.35
CA GLY A 271 -15.23 7.14 -16.25
C GLY A 271 -13.77 7.49 -16.51
N GLY A 272 -13.09 8.08 -15.54
CA GLY A 272 -11.70 8.47 -15.66
C GLY A 272 -10.75 7.27 -15.76
N TYR A 273 -9.62 7.50 -16.45
CA TYR A 273 -8.51 6.57 -16.57
C TYR A 273 -7.23 7.31 -16.96
N VAL A 274 -6.07 6.69 -16.77
CA VAL A 274 -4.78 7.16 -17.27
C VAL A 274 -4.39 6.37 -18.50
N ASP A 275 -4.06 7.05 -19.59
CA ASP A 275 -3.48 6.49 -20.80
C ASP A 275 -1.96 6.71 -20.80
N LEU A 276 -1.21 5.62 -20.70
CA LEU A 276 0.22 5.61 -21.01
C LEU A 276 0.38 5.17 -22.46
N SER A 277 0.95 6.03 -23.28
CA SER A 277 1.28 5.72 -24.66
C SER A 277 2.79 5.84 -24.90
N GLY A 278 3.34 4.99 -25.77
CA GLY A 278 4.73 5.05 -26.18
C GLY A 278 4.91 5.04 -27.70
N GLU A 279 5.87 5.83 -28.20
CA GLU A 279 6.24 5.87 -29.62
C GLU A 279 7.32 4.83 -29.95
N GLU A 280 7.02 3.90 -30.86
CA GLU A 280 7.96 2.89 -31.37
C GLU A 280 8.97 3.52 -32.37
N GLN A 281 10.02 2.77 -32.75
CA GLN A 281 11.04 3.25 -33.70
C GLN A 281 10.48 3.69 -35.06
N ASP A 282 9.40 3.04 -35.52
CA ASP A 282 8.77 3.30 -36.81
C ASP A 282 7.72 4.43 -36.77
N GLY A 283 7.59 5.10 -35.61
CA GLY A 283 6.65 6.20 -35.38
C GLY A 283 5.22 5.76 -35.06
N ARG A 284 4.95 4.45 -34.91
CA ARG A 284 3.66 3.96 -34.38
C ARG A 284 3.58 4.20 -32.87
N TRP A 285 2.37 4.47 -32.39
CA TRP A 285 2.10 4.64 -30.98
C TRP A 285 1.34 3.43 -30.43
N TRP A 286 1.83 2.86 -29.34
CA TRP A 286 1.06 1.95 -28.50
C TRP A 286 0.42 2.73 -27.34
N SER A 287 -0.59 2.15 -26.71
CA SER A 287 -1.37 2.80 -25.65
C SER A 287 -1.90 1.75 -24.68
N ASP A 288 -1.82 2.08 -23.40
CA ASP A 288 -2.21 1.26 -22.26
C ASP A 288 -3.03 2.09 -21.28
N TRP A 289 -4.19 1.57 -20.89
CA TRP A 289 -5.15 2.32 -20.08
C TRP A 289 -5.25 1.73 -18.67
N PHE A 290 -5.17 2.61 -17.68
CA PHE A 290 -5.26 2.27 -16.27
C PHE A 290 -6.44 3.00 -15.64
N ASN A 291 -7.38 2.25 -15.10
CA ASN A 291 -8.49 2.81 -14.33
C ASN A 291 -8.28 2.48 -12.85
N ASN A 292 -8.79 1.36 -12.35
CA ASN A 292 -8.74 1.00 -10.94
C ASN A 292 -7.75 -0.11 -10.65
N GLY A 293 -7.09 -0.01 -9.49
CA GLY A 293 -6.26 -1.07 -8.95
C GLY A 293 -4.80 -0.69 -8.88
N SER A 294 -3.94 -1.71 -8.89
CA SER A 294 -2.50 -1.54 -8.98
C SER A 294 -1.98 -2.44 -10.10
N VAL A 295 -1.15 -1.88 -10.96
CA VAL A 295 -0.61 -2.55 -12.14
C VAL A 295 0.89 -2.33 -12.16
N THR A 296 1.67 -3.41 -12.23
CA THR A 296 3.10 -3.35 -12.50
C THR A 296 3.35 -3.93 -13.87
N LYS A 297 4.03 -3.17 -14.73
CA LYS A 297 4.52 -3.58 -16.05
C LYS A 297 6.01 -3.33 -16.11
N GLY A 298 6.71 -4.12 -16.89
CA GLY A 298 8.14 -3.96 -17.09
C GLY A 298 8.52 -4.11 -18.55
N ASN A 299 9.66 -3.55 -18.91
CA ASN A 299 10.20 -3.56 -20.27
C ASN A 299 9.26 -2.96 -21.34
N ASP A 300 8.47 -1.93 -21.00
CA ASP A 300 7.74 -1.18 -22.03
C ASP A 300 8.76 -0.37 -22.81
N ILE A 301 8.88 -0.61 -24.12
CA ILE A 301 9.93 -0.01 -24.95
C ILE A 301 9.32 1.10 -25.81
N ALA A 302 9.86 2.31 -25.67
CA ALA A 302 9.50 3.44 -26.52
C ALA A 302 10.65 4.44 -26.65
N ARG A 303 10.56 5.28 -27.67
CA ARG A 303 11.43 6.45 -27.88
C ARG A 303 10.94 7.67 -27.12
N LYS A 304 9.63 7.76 -26.93
CA LYS A 304 8.94 8.81 -26.19
C LYS A 304 7.76 8.20 -25.47
N TYR A 305 7.46 8.71 -24.29
CA TYR A 305 6.30 8.31 -23.52
C TYR A 305 5.37 9.50 -23.37
N LYS A 306 4.08 9.20 -23.28
CA LYS A 306 3.02 10.17 -23.06
C LYS A 306 2.10 9.62 -21.99
N VAL A 307 1.95 10.35 -20.88
CA VAL A 307 1.00 10.02 -19.82
C VAL A 307 -0.14 11.03 -19.89
N THR A 308 -1.35 10.55 -20.14
CA THR A 308 -2.56 11.37 -20.25
C THR A 308 -3.56 10.95 -19.20
N TYR A 309 -4.04 11.87 -18.36
CA TYR A 309 -5.20 11.61 -17.52
C TYR A 309 -6.48 12.01 -18.26
N VAL A 310 -7.29 11.01 -18.58
CA VAL A 310 -8.53 11.16 -19.34
C VAL A 310 -9.72 11.04 -18.39
N SER A 311 -10.68 11.94 -18.51
CA SER A 311 -11.98 11.86 -17.84
C SER A 311 -13.06 12.44 -18.75
N GLN A 312 -14.33 12.12 -18.49
CA GLN A 312 -15.42 12.88 -19.09
C GLN A 312 -15.41 14.30 -18.52
N THR A 313 -15.77 15.30 -19.34
CA THR A 313 -15.94 16.67 -18.86
C THR A 313 -16.96 16.69 -17.73
N ILE A 314 -16.51 16.99 -16.51
CA ILE A 314 -17.35 17.11 -15.33
C ILE A 314 -17.98 18.50 -15.33
N ALA A 315 -19.25 18.60 -14.96
CA ALA A 315 -19.89 19.90 -14.87
C ALA A 315 -19.25 20.72 -13.73
N PRO A 316 -19.08 22.05 -13.88
CA PRO A 316 -18.33 22.85 -12.92
C PRO A 316 -18.76 22.73 -11.45
N GLN A 317 -20.06 22.58 -11.20
CA GLN A 317 -20.59 22.41 -9.85
C GLN A 317 -20.29 21.03 -9.20
N ASP A 318 -19.89 20.05 -10.01
CA ASP A 318 -19.69 18.65 -9.61
C ASP A 318 -18.19 18.26 -9.54
N ILE A 319 -17.26 19.19 -9.87
CA ILE A 319 -15.80 18.96 -9.87
C ILE A 319 -15.29 18.41 -8.54
N TRP A 320 -15.67 19.06 -7.44
CA TRP A 320 -15.32 18.68 -6.06
C TRP A 320 -15.74 17.25 -5.71
N ASP A 321 -16.77 16.73 -6.39
CA ASP A 321 -17.31 15.42 -6.10
C ASP A 321 -16.50 14.32 -6.79
N ASN A 322 -15.61 14.65 -7.73
CA ASN A 322 -14.73 13.66 -8.34
C ASN A 322 -13.77 13.09 -7.29
N GLN A 323 -13.46 11.80 -7.38
CA GLN A 323 -12.57 11.09 -6.45
C GLN A 323 -11.47 10.33 -7.19
N ASP A 324 -11.19 10.70 -8.45
CA ASP A 324 -10.11 10.14 -9.25
C ASP A 324 -8.74 10.43 -8.62
N ASN A 325 -8.09 9.40 -8.13
CA ASN A 325 -6.79 9.44 -7.49
C ASN A 325 -5.87 8.40 -8.13
N PHE A 326 -4.70 8.78 -8.59
CA PHE A 326 -3.71 7.85 -9.11
C PHE A 326 -2.27 8.32 -8.90
N ILE A 327 -1.38 7.33 -8.93
CA ILE A 327 0.07 7.48 -8.96
C ILE A 327 0.60 6.51 -10.01
N LEU A 328 1.35 7.04 -10.97
CA LEU A 328 2.05 6.29 -12.00
C LEU A 328 3.54 6.57 -11.83
N GLU A 329 4.33 5.54 -11.53
CA GLU A 329 5.78 5.62 -11.36
C GLU A 329 6.45 4.91 -12.51
N MET A 330 7.41 5.59 -13.15
CA MET A 330 8.19 5.06 -14.25
C MET A 330 9.66 5.08 -13.86
N THR A 331 10.35 3.95 -14.03
CA THR A 331 11.81 3.84 -13.88
C THR A 331 12.39 3.51 -15.24
N PHE A 332 13.33 4.31 -15.73
CA PHE A 332 13.86 4.19 -17.08
C PHE A 332 15.23 3.51 -17.12
N SER A 333 15.48 2.73 -18.17
CA SER A 333 16.75 2.06 -18.44
C SER A 333 17.12 2.11 -19.93
N GLU A 334 18.41 1.99 -20.26
CA GLU A 334 18.87 1.93 -21.65
C GLU A 334 18.49 0.60 -22.33
N TYR A 335 17.91 0.66 -23.53
CA TYR A 335 17.50 -0.54 -24.29
C TYR A 335 18.57 -1.00 -25.29
N GLY A 336 18.90 -2.30 -25.30
CA GLY A 336 19.78 -2.96 -26.29
C GLY A 336 19.00 -3.85 -27.27
N GLU A 337 19.17 -3.61 -28.59
CA GLU A 337 18.50 -4.38 -29.65
C GLU A 337 18.97 -5.85 -29.73
N SER A 338 18.03 -6.80 -29.74
CA SER A 338 18.20 -8.08 -30.45
C SER A 338 16.87 -8.67 -30.92
N THR A 339 16.92 -9.30 -32.09
CA THR A 339 15.87 -9.53 -33.10
C THR A 339 14.90 -10.70 -32.85
N THR A 340 13.58 -10.41 -32.97
CA THR A 340 12.45 -11.14 -33.60
C THR A 340 12.37 -12.69 -33.61
N VAL A 341 11.22 -13.26 -33.20
CA VAL A 341 10.14 -13.90 -34.03
C VAL A 341 9.08 -14.61 -33.13
N ALA A 342 7.79 -14.45 -33.46
CA ALA A 342 6.59 -15.12 -32.90
C ALA A 342 5.96 -16.11 -33.93
N PRO A 343 4.74 -16.71 -33.74
CA PRO A 343 4.13 -17.46 -32.63
C PRO A 343 3.52 -18.84 -33.07
N THR A 344 3.08 -19.72 -32.15
CA THR A 344 1.68 -20.26 -32.01
C THR A 344 1.49 -21.52 -31.13
N VAL A 345 0.59 -21.36 -30.13
CA VAL A 345 -0.55 -22.21 -29.67
C VAL A 345 -0.34 -23.58 -29.01
N GLY A 346 -0.89 -23.69 -27.78
CA GLY A 346 -1.32 -24.95 -27.14
C GLY A 346 -1.70 -24.81 -25.66
N THR A 347 -2.91 -24.30 -25.37
CA THR A 347 -3.54 -24.17 -24.04
C THR A 347 -3.60 -25.47 -23.22
N GLN A 348 -3.19 -25.42 -21.96
CA GLN A 348 -3.89 -26.06 -20.83
C GLN A 348 -3.86 -25.15 -19.60
N THR A 349 -5.04 -24.94 -19.03
CA THR A 349 -5.36 -24.03 -17.93
C THR A 349 -4.84 -24.53 -16.58
N VAL A 350 -3.90 -23.77 -16.00
CA VAL A 350 -3.72 -23.66 -14.55
C VAL A 350 -4.00 -22.20 -14.22
N LYS A 351 -4.94 -21.93 -13.31
CA LYS A 351 -5.21 -20.58 -12.83
C LYS A 351 -3.99 -20.10 -12.05
N THR A 352 -3.30 -19.10 -12.57
CA THR A 352 -2.19 -18.40 -11.90
C THR A 352 -2.78 -17.34 -10.94
N PRO A 353 -2.37 -17.30 -9.66
CA PRO A 353 -2.75 -16.23 -8.74
C PRO A 353 -2.05 -14.90 -9.10
N THR A 354 -2.72 -13.84 -8.71
CA THR A 354 -2.34 -12.42 -8.70
C THR A 354 -1.06 -12.14 -7.90
N GLY A 355 -0.16 -11.30 -8.44
CA GLY A 355 0.91 -10.61 -7.70
C GLY A 355 2.21 -11.41 -7.56
N GLU A 356 3.30 -10.91 -8.14
CA GLU A 356 4.63 -11.57 -8.16
C GLU A 356 5.29 -11.71 -6.76
N GLY A 357 4.67 -11.20 -5.68
CA GLY A 357 5.17 -11.28 -4.31
C GLY A 357 4.43 -12.23 -3.35
N ASP A 358 3.15 -12.57 -3.58
CA ASP A 358 2.36 -13.45 -2.71
C ASP A 358 1.78 -14.65 -3.48
N ARG A 359 2.68 -15.53 -3.89
CA ARG A 359 2.35 -16.70 -4.72
C ARG A 359 1.47 -17.73 -4.00
N TYR A 360 1.55 -17.81 -2.67
CA TYR A 360 1.01 -18.93 -1.92
C TYR A 360 -0.04 -18.57 -0.85
N CYS A 361 0.07 -17.41 -0.20
CA CYS A 361 -0.79 -17.11 0.94
C CYS A 361 -2.09 -16.43 0.51
N GLY A 362 -2.01 -15.49 -0.44
CA GLY A 362 -3.15 -15.00 -1.21
C GLY A 362 -4.26 -14.37 -0.36
N CYS A 363 -3.91 -13.66 0.72
CA CYS A 363 -4.88 -13.15 1.70
C CYS A 363 -5.41 -11.72 1.39
N ALA A 364 -5.47 -11.33 0.11
CA ALA A 364 -5.85 -9.97 -0.30
C ALA A 364 -7.35 -9.70 -0.05
N LEU A 365 -7.71 -8.46 0.27
CA LEU A 365 -9.11 -8.03 0.31
C LEU A 365 -9.39 -7.14 -0.90
N ASP A 366 -10.57 -7.26 -1.48
CA ASP A 366 -11.00 -6.44 -2.60
C ASP A 366 -11.18 -4.97 -2.15
N LYS A 367 -10.74 -4.03 -2.99
CA LYS A 367 -10.71 -2.61 -2.65
C LYS A 367 -12.09 -1.93 -2.67
N LYS A 368 -13.16 -2.63 -3.06
CA LYS A 368 -14.51 -2.08 -3.25
C LYS A 368 -15.45 -2.42 -2.09
N PHE A 369 -15.34 -3.62 -1.53
CA PHE A 369 -16.21 -4.13 -0.47
C PHE A 369 -15.44 -4.71 0.72
N GLY A 370 -14.10 -4.82 0.65
CA GLY A 370 -13.29 -5.39 1.72
C GLY A 370 -13.49 -6.89 1.91
N MET A 371 -13.98 -7.61 0.90
CA MET A 371 -14.20 -9.06 0.92
C MET A 371 -12.95 -9.82 0.46
N PRO A 372 -12.82 -11.11 0.78
CA PRO A 372 -11.75 -11.97 0.27
C PRO A 372 -11.59 -11.90 -1.27
N ASP A 373 -10.40 -11.56 -1.75
CA ASP A 373 -10.05 -11.54 -3.17
C ASP A 373 -9.29 -12.81 -3.56
N GLY A 374 -10.00 -13.77 -4.15
CA GLY A 374 -9.40 -15.02 -4.64
C GLY A 374 -9.17 -16.11 -3.59
N TRP A 375 -9.65 -15.93 -2.36
CA TRP A 375 -9.63 -16.93 -1.28
C TRP A 375 -10.96 -16.98 -0.54
N ASP A 376 -11.19 -18.03 0.25
CA ASP A 376 -12.42 -18.25 1.01
C ASP A 376 -12.11 -18.34 2.52
N SER A 377 -12.72 -17.46 3.31
CA SER A 377 -12.51 -17.42 4.77
C SER A 377 -13.02 -18.67 5.48
N THR A 378 -13.97 -19.39 4.88
CA THR A 378 -14.49 -20.66 5.41
C THR A 378 -13.48 -21.81 5.30
N GLU A 379 -12.41 -21.62 4.52
CA GLU A 379 -11.29 -22.54 4.35
C GLU A 379 -10.11 -22.24 5.30
N ILE A 380 -10.27 -21.38 6.31
CA ILE A 380 -9.26 -21.17 7.37
C ILE A 380 -9.39 -22.26 8.46
N TRP A 381 -8.27 -22.84 8.91
CA TRP A 381 -8.25 -23.84 10.00
C TRP A 381 -7.24 -23.53 11.11
N ILE A 382 -7.47 -22.50 11.89
CA ILE A 382 -6.60 -22.18 13.03
C ILE A 382 -7.23 -22.62 14.36
N ASP A 383 -6.45 -22.55 15.43
CA ASP A 383 -6.95 -22.56 16.81
C ASP A 383 -6.73 -21.17 17.38
N VAL A 384 -7.82 -20.42 17.55
CA VAL A 384 -7.78 -19.04 18.04
C VAL A 384 -8.34 -18.99 19.46
N VAL A 385 -7.57 -18.40 20.38
CA VAL A 385 -8.06 -18.00 21.70
C VAL A 385 -8.13 -16.49 21.75
N ILE A 386 -9.33 -15.98 21.91
CA ILE A 386 -9.60 -14.56 22.04
C ILE A 386 -9.54 -14.21 23.53
N ILE A 387 -8.71 -13.23 23.87
CA ILE A 387 -8.65 -12.62 25.19
C ILE A 387 -9.37 -11.28 25.07
N LEU A 388 -10.55 -11.19 25.68
CA LEU A 388 -11.33 -9.97 25.80
C LEU A 388 -11.04 -9.31 27.15
N ASP A 389 -10.42 -8.15 27.13
CA ASP A 389 -10.31 -7.30 28.31
C ASP A 389 -11.69 -6.78 28.73
N THR A 390 -12.06 -7.03 29.99
CA THR A 390 -13.32 -6.63 30.62
C THR A 390 -13.09 -5.75 31.85
N SER A 391 -11.90 -5.14 31.95
CA SER A 391 -11.57 -4.11 32.94
C SER A 391 -12.13 -2.75 32.55
N ALA A 392 -12.03 -1.77 33.46
CA ALA A 392 -12.50 -0.41 33.21
C ALA A 392 -11.78 0.27 32.02
N ALA A 393 -10.57 -0.16 31.65
CA ALA A 393 -9.84 0.36 30.48
C ALA A 393 -10.58 0.14 29.15
N MET A 394 -11.43 -0.89 29.06
CA MET A 394 -12.19 -1.21 27.85
C MET A 394 -13.57 -0.55 27.79
N ALA A 395 -13.91 0.34 28.73
CA ALA A 395 -15.29 0.82 28.88
C ALA A 395 -15.90 1.38 27.58
N GLN A 396 -15.13 2.13 26.79
CA GLN A 396 -15.59 2.70 25.54
C GLN A 396 -15.60 1.69 24.37
N GLY A 397 -14.61 0.81 24.30
CA GLY A 397 -14.43 -0.18 23.21
C GLY A 397 -15.15 -1.52 23.41
N PHE A 398 -15.74 -1.76 24.58
CA PHE A 398 -16.29 -3.07 24.96
C PHE A 398 -17.43 -3.55 24.05
N VAL A 399 -18.33 -2.65 23.66
CA VAL A 399 -19.47 -3.01 22.80
C VAL A 399 -18.98 -3.39 21.40
N ASP A 400 -18.01 -2.66 20.88
CA ASP A 400 -17.44 -2.92 19.56
C ASP A 400 -16.64 -4.23 19.58
N ALA A 401 -15.83 -4.45 20.63
CA ALA A 401 -15.10 -5.70 20.83
C ALA A 401 -16.02 -6.94 20.87
N THR A 402 -17.10 -6.90 21.63
CA THR A 402 -18.04 -8.03 21.73
C THR A 402 -18.79 -8.28 20.42
N THR A 403 -19.19 -7.22 19.71
CA THR A 403 -19.85 -7.30 18.40
C THR A 403 -18.92 -7.87 17.33
N LEU A 404 -17.67 -7.43 17.35
CA LEU A 404 -16.62 -7.86 16.44
C LEU A 404 -16.33 -9.37 16.59
N ILE A 405 -16.23 -9.88 17.83
CA ILE A 405 -16.01 -11.31 18.08
C ILE A 405 -17.14 -12.18 17.49
N GLU A 406 -18.40 -11.78 17.69
CA GLU A 406 -19.54 -12.52 17.13
C GLU A 406 -19.52 -12.52 15.60
N SER A 407 -19.07 -11.42 14.98
CA SER A 407 -19.00 -11.25 13.53
C SER A 407 -17.96 -12.16 12.86
N PHE A 408 -16.90 -12.58 13.57
CA PHE A 408 -15.86 -13.45 12.99
C PHE A 408 -16.34 -14.85 12.67
N ILE A 409 -17.28 -15.37 13.44
CA ILE A 409 -17.68 -16.77 13.31
C ILE A 409 -18.76 -16.90 12.24
N GLY A 410 -19.73 -15.99 12.22
CA GLY A 410 -20.74 -15.94 11.19
C GLY A 410 -21.94 -15.08 11.58
N THR A 411 -22.70 -14.70 10.56
CA THR A 411 -24.00 -14.01 10.72
C THR A 411 -25.15 -15.00 10.54
N ASP A 412 -26.38 -14.51 10.65
CA ASP A 412 -27.57 -15.30 10.34
C ASP A 412 -27.59 -15.78 8.87
N ASP A 413 -26.81 -15.13 7.99
CA ASP A 413 -26.76 -15.38 6.55
C ASP A 413 -25.66 -16.38 6.13
N GLY A 414 -24.72 -16.75 7.01
CA GLY A 414 -23.62 -17.65 6.63
C GLY A 414 -22.50 -17.78 7.65
N ASN A 415 -21.60 -18.74 7.41
CA ASN A 415 -20.35 -18.83 8.18
C ASN A 415 -19.34 -17.85 7.60
N VAL A 416 -18.65 -17.10 8.47
CA VAL A 416 -17.44 -16.35 8.08
C VAL A 416 -16.21 -17.23 8.34
N LEU A 417 -16.15 -17.85 9.52
CA LEU A 417 -15.24 -18.96 9.83
C LEU A 417 -16.05 -20.24 10.06
N THR A 418 -15.60 -21.35 9.48
CA THR A 418 -16.23 -22.66 9.72
C THR A 418 -15.81 -23.18 11.08
N THR A 419 -16.74 -23.40 12.01
CA THR A 419 -16.46 -24.01 13.33
C THR A 419 -16.96 -25.44 13.46
N ASP A 420 -17.57 -26.00 12.41
CA ASP A 420 -17.99 -27.40 12.40
C ASP A 420 -16.76 -28.31 12.30
N SER A 421 -16.47 -29.06 13.37
CA SER A 421 -15.33 -29.96 13.44
C SER A 421 -15.36 -31.13 12.44
N LYS A 422 -16.46 -31.30 11.70
CA LYS A 422 -16.58 -32.29 10.62
C LYS A 422 -16.18 -31.74 9.25
N ALA A 423 -16.03 -30.43 9.10
CA ALA A 423 -15.60 -29.81 7.86
C ALA A 423 -14.11 -30.10 7.58
N PRO A 424 -13.68 -30.14 6.30
CA PRO A 424 -12.28 -30.36 5.94
C PRO A 424 -11.37 -29.24 6.47
N PHE A 425 -11.90 -28.03 6.53
CA PHE A 425 -11.29 -26.85 7.10
C PHE A 425 -12.22 -26.32 8.19
N TYR A 426 -11.72 -26.23 9.41
CA TYR A 426 -12.49 -25.66 10.51
C TYR A 426 -11.57 -24.98 11.51
N THR A 427 -12.05 -23.88 12.08
CA THR A 427 -11.38 -23.10 13.12
C THR A 427 -12.00 -23.42 14.48
N ARG A 428 -11.16 -23.59 15.52
CA ARG A 428 -11.64 -23.68 16.90
C ARG A 428 -11.46 -22.33 17.58
N VAL A 429 -12.52 -21.82 18.17
CA VAL A 429 -12.54 -20.52 18.79
C VAL A 429 -12.75 -20.68 20.30
N GLY A 430 -11.78 -20.23 21.08
CA GLY A 430 -11.86 -20.06 22.52
C GLY A 430 -12.02 -18.59 22.88
N LEU A 431 -12.68 -18.32 24.00
CA LEU A 431 -12.91 -16.96 24.48
C LEU A 431 -12.72 -16.89 25.99
N ILE A 432 -11.85 -15.98 26.40
CA ILE A 432 -11.56 -15.64 27.79
C ILE A 432 -11.98 -14.19 28.01
N ALA A 433 -12.87 -13.95 28.97
CA ALA A 433 -13.10 -12.62 29.51
C ALA A 433 -12.12 -12.41 30.68
N MET A 434 -11.24 -11.43 30.54
CA MET A 434 -10.22 -11.13 31.55
C MET A 434 -10.61 -9.87 32.32
N SER A 435 -10.64 -9.94 33.66
CA SER A 435 -10.72 -8.78 34.53
C SER A 435 -9.67 -8.90 35.65
N ASP A 436 -10.08 -9.14 36.88
CA ASP A 436 -9.19 -9.58 37.98
C ASP A 436 -8.89 -11.09 37.94
N LYS A 437 -9.66 -11.84 37.15
CA LYS A 437 -9.47 -13.27 36.87
C LYS A 437 -9.81 -13.58 35.41
N ALA A 438 -9.31 -14.71 34.93
CA ALA A 438 -9.64 -15.25 33.63
C ALA A 438 -10.92 -16.10 33.70
N ASP A 439 -12.01 -15.62 33.10
CA ASP A 439 -13.26 -16.34 32.98
C ASP A 439 -13.36 -16.97 31.57
N VAL A 440 -13.22 -18.30 31.50
CA VAL A 440 -13.35 -19.06 30.24
C VAL A 440 -14.82 -19.17 29.87
N LEU A 441 -15.22 -18.49 28.80
CA LEU A 441 -16.59 -18.52 28.28
C LEU A 441 -16.79 -19.66 27.29
N TYR A 442 -15.78 -19.87 26.44
CA TYR A 442 -15.75 -20.95 25.45
C TYR A 442 -14.35 -21.55 25.43
N ASN A 443 -14.27 -22.88 25.49
CA ASN A 443 -13.02 -23.63 25.50
C ASN A 443 -12.84 -24.30 24.12
N LEU A 444 -12.35 -23.50 23.15
CA LEU A 444 -12.11 -23.94 21.77
C LEU A 444 -13.32 -24.60 21.10
N ASN A 445 -14.53 -24.15 21.47
CA ASN A 445 -15.80 -24.73 21.07
C ASN A 445 -16.89 -23.68 20.79
N MET A 446 -16.52 -22.40 20.65
CA MET A 446 -17.47 -21.36 20.27
C MET A 446 -17.95 -21.58 18.82
N THR A 447 -19.24 -21.32 18.58
CA THR A 447 -19.90 -21.46 17.27
C THR A 447 -20.69 -20.20 16.93
N LYS A 448 -21.18 -20.07 15.69
CA LYS A 448 -22.02 -18.93 15.29
C LYS A 448 -23.34 -18.79 16.07
N PHE A 449 -23.79 -19.86 16.74
CA PHE A 449 -25.01 -19.84 17.55
C PHE A 449 -24.78 -19.30 18.96
N ASP A 450 -23.51 -19.14 19.35
CA ASP A 450 -23.12 -18.64 20.65
C ASP A 450 -23.12 -17.10 20.67
N LYS A 451 -23.61 -16.53 21.78
CA LYS A 451 -23.68 -15.08 22.01
C LYS A 451 -22.87 -14.66 23.23
N ILE A 452 -22.28 -13.48 23.16
CA ILE A 452 -21.34 -12.93 24.15
C ILE A 452 -22.00 -11.82 24.95
N LYS A 453 -22.79 -10.95 24.30
CA LYS A 453 -23.32 -9.70 24.88
C LYS A 453 -23.98 -9.84 26.25
N ASP A 454 -24.62 -10.97 26.54
CA ASP A 454 -25.32 -11.23 27.81
C ASP A 454 -24.49 -12.04 28.83
N LYS A 455 -23.28 -12.50 28.46
CA LYS A 455 -22.41 -13.33 29.31
C LYS A 455 -21.27 -12.55 29.96
N VAL A 456 -20.99 -11.34 29.48
CA VAL A 456 -19.88 -10.50 29.95
C VAL A 456 -20.33 -9.07 30.20
N GLN A 457 -19.67 -8.43 31.14
CA GLN A 457 -19.85 -7.03 31.47
C GLN A 457 -18.53 -6.46 31.99
N ILE A 458 -18.35 -5.15 31.83
CA ILE A 458 -17.19 -4.45 32.41
C ILE A 458 -17.21 -4.59 33.93
N LYS A 459 -16.11 -5.06 34.51
CA LYS A 459 -15.96 -5.19 35.95
C LYS A 459 -15.49 -3.87 36.56
N THR A 460 -16.43 -3.14 37.16
CA THR A 460 -16.15 -1.90 37.88
C THR A 460 -15.19 -2.14 39.05
N GLY A 461 -14.17 -1.30 39.18
CA GLY A 461 -13.16 -1.39 40.25
C GLY A 461 -11.89 -2.16 39.87
N VAL A 462 -11.82 -2.73 38.67
CA VAL A 462 -10.59 -3.27 38.09
C VAL A 462 -10.12 -2.29 37.01
N PRO A 463 -9.09 -1.45 37.26
CA PRO A 463 -8.68 -0.43 36.31
C PRO A 463 -8.07 -1.00 35.03
N GLN A 464 -7.26 -2.05 35.16
CA GLN A 464 -6.59 -2.76 34.06
C GLN A 464 -6.44 -4.24 34.41
N ILE A 465 -6.31 -5.09 33.40
CA ILE A 465 -6.07 -6.52 33.59
C ILE A 465 -4.60 -6.84 33.87
N ASN A 466 -4.35 -8.00 34.48
CA ASN A 466 -3.01 -8.59 34.45
C ASN A 466 -2.81 -9.31 33.11
N VAL A 467 -1.99 -8.74 32.24
CA VAL A 467 -1.70 -9.28 30.90
C VAL A 467 -1.11 -10.68 30.98
N MET A 468 -0.20 -10.95 31.92
CA MET A 468 0.45 -12.26 32.02
C MET A 468 -0.52 -13.37 32.43
N ASP A 469 -1.44 -13.11 33.36
CA ASP A 469 -2.45 -14.07 33.76
C ASP A 469 -3.40 -14.39 32.59
N ALA A 470 -3.73 -13.38 31.78
CA ALA A 470 -4.56 -13.53 30.58
C ALA A 470 -3.89 -14.44 29.54
N PHE A 471 -2.61 -14.18 29.25
CA PHE A 471 -1.82 -14.98 28.31
C PHE A 471 -1.58 -16.40 28.82
N TYR A 472 -1.32 -16.57 30.11
CA TYR A 472 -1.17 -17.89 30.73
C TYR A 472 -2.46 -18.72 30.56
N ALA A 473 -3.62 -18.12 30.83
CA ALA A 473 -4.91 -18.79 30.63
C ALA A 473 -5.15 -19.17 29.16
N ALA A 474 -4.78 -18.31 28.21
CA ALA A 474 -4.91 -18.59 26.78
C ALA A 474 -3.97 -19.71 26.30
N GLN A 475 -2.70 -19.67 26.71
CA GLN A 475 -1.71 -20.71 26.41
C GLN A 475 -2.11 -22.06 27.02
N GLN A 476 -2.64 -22.06 28.24
CA GLN A 476 -3.16 -23.25 28.90
C GLN A 476 -4.33 -23.85 28.12
N MET A 477 -5.29 -23.01 27.68
CA MET A 477 -6.42 -23.47 26.86
C MET A 477 -5.95 -24.09 25.53
N LEU A 478 -5.00 -23.45 24.84
CA LEU A 478 -4.42 -23.97 23.61
C LEU A 478 -3.67 -25.29 23.83
N THR A 479 -3.00 -25.43 24.97
CA THR A 479 -2.27 -26.64 25.37
C THR A 479 -3.23 -27.78 25.68
N ASP A 480 -4.25 -27.55 26.51
CA ASP A 480 -5.25 -28.54 26.90
C ASP A 480 -6.11 -28.97 25.71
N GLY A 481 -6.39 -28.02 24.81
CA GLY A 481 -7.09 -28.26 23.56
C GLY A 481 -6.23 -28.89 22.47
N ARG A 482 -4.93 -29.08 22.68
CA ARG A 482 -4.04 -29.63 21.64
C ARG A 482 -4.45 -31.07 21.33
N LYS A 483 -4.93 -31.26 20.10
CA LYS A 483 -5.21 -32.59 19.52
C LYS A 483 -4.10 -32.91 18.51
N ASP A 484 -4.09 -34.11 17.93
CA ASP A 484 -3.23 -34.48 16.79
C ASP A 484 -3.58 -33.71 15.48
N ARG A 485 -4.11 -32.49 15.60
CA ARG A 485 -4.48 -31.60 14.51
C ARG A 485 -3.37 -30.58 14.30
N LEU A 486 -2.94 -30.43 13.06
CA LEU A 486 -1.91 -29.49 12.62
C LEU A 486 -2.51 -28.10 12.33
N ALA A 487 -2.98 -27.42 13.37
CA ALA A 487 -3.51 -26.05 13.28
C ALA A 487 -2.54 -25.05 13.91
N ARG A 488 -2.39 -23.88 13.27
CA ARG A 488 -1.67 -22.75 13.86
C ARG A 488 -2.40 -22.27 15.10
N GLN A 489 -1.65 -22.02 16.17
CA GLN A 489 -2.18 -21.47 17.41
C GLN A 489 -2.10 -19.94 17.36
N VAL A 490 -3.22 -19.28 17.62
CA VAL A 490 -3.37 -17.83 17.56
C VAL A 490 -3.94 -17.34 18.88
N ILE A 491 -3.32 -16.33 19.48
CA ILE A 491 -3.90 -15.56 20.57
C ILE A 491 -4.34 -14.23 19.98
N TYR A 492 -5.64 -13.95 20.04
CA TYR A 492 -6.16 -12.65 19.63
C TYR A 492 -6.48 -11.82 20.87
N TYR A 493 -5.67 -10.81 21.12
CA TYR A 493 -5.70 -10.00 22.32
C TYR A 493 -6.38 -8.65 22.05
N MET A 494 -7.55 -8.46 22.66
CA MET A 494 -8.38 -7.26 22.53
C MET A 494 -8.33 -6.49 23.84
N THR A 495 -7.66 -5.35 23.86
CA THR A 495 -7.37 -4.63 25.12
C THR A 495 -7.17 -3.13 24.93
N ASN A 496 -7.31 -2.39 26.03
CA ASN A 496 -6.75 -1.06 26.23
C ASN A 496 -5.90 -1.00 27.53
N SER A 497 -5.51 -2.16 28.06
CA SER A 497 -4.69 -2.27 29.27
C SER A 497 -3.20 -2.22 28.91
N ASP A 498 -2.41 -1.57 29.75
CA ASP A 498 -0.96 -1.49 29.59
C ASP A 498 -0.29 -2.79 30.07
N PRO A 499 0.53 -3.46 29.25
CA PRO A 499 1.35 -4.55 29.73
C PRO A 499 2.40 -4.00 30.71
N ASN A 500 2.40 -4.53 31.93
CA ASN A 500 3.50 -4.33 32.87
C ASN A 500 4.85 -4.74 32.22
N SER A 501 5.96 -4.25 32.77
CA SER A 501 7.30 -4.34 32.16
C SER A 501 7.91 -5.76 32.01
N ASP A 502 7.21 -6.84 32.36
CA ASP A 502 7.71 -8.22 32.27
C ASP A 502 6.81 -9.06 31.34
N LEU A 503 7.32 -9.34 30.13
CA LEU A 503 6.64 -10.06 29.05
C LEU A 503 7.30 -11.42 28.72
N GLY A 504 8.25 -11.89 29.54
CA GLY A 504 9.11 -13.04 29.19
C GLY A 504 8.35 -14.36 28.91
N GLY A 505 7.17 -14.56 29.50
CA GLY A 505 6.33 -15.75 29.24
C GLY A 505 5.63 -15.75 27.88
N VAL A 506 5.55 -14.60 27.21
CA VAL A 506 4.89 -14.44 25.91
C VAL A 506 5.84 -14.78 24.75
N GLU A 507 7.13 -14.48 24.91
CA GLU A 507 8.18 -14.76 23.92
C GLU A 507 8.30 -16.26 23.58
N GLN A 508 8.00 -17.14 24.54
CA GLN A 508 8.05 -18.59 24.33
C GLN A 508 6.95 -19.07 23.37
N PHE A 509 5.77 -18.45 23.40
CA PHE A 509 4.65 -18.84 22.52
C PHE A 509 4.96 -18.49 21.06
N THR A 510 5.44 -17.29 20.80
CA THR A 510 5.87 -16.86 19.46
C THR A 510 7.07 -17.66 18.96
N SER A 511 7.95 -18.09 19.86
CA SER A 511 9.07 -18.99 19.52
C SER A 511 8.61 -20.40 19.14
N SER A 512 7.43 -20.82 19.60
CA SER A 512 6.78 -22.09 19.22
C SER A 512 5.84 -21.97 18.02
N ASP A 513 6.06 -20.97 17.17
CA ASP A 513 5.21 -20.63 16.01
C ASP A 513 3.81 -20.12 16.36
N GLY A 514 3.52 -19.77 17.61
CA GLY A 514 2.29 -19.08 17.96
C GLY A 514 2.22 -17.68 17.35
N ILE A 515 1.03 -17.24 16.94
CA ILE A 515 0.79 -15.86 16.49
C ILE A 515 0.02 -15.11 17.56
N ILE A 516 0.47 -13.89 17.86
CA ILE A 516 -0.22 -12.97 18.77
C ILE A 516 -0.69 -11.79 17.94
N ILE A 517 -2.01 -11.64 17.88
CA ILE A 517 -2.67 -10.49 17.27
C ILE A 517 -3.06 -9.55 18.40
N VAL A 518 -2.68 -8.28 18.30
CA VAL A 518 -3.06 -7.25 19.27
C VAL A 518 -3.96 -6.25 18.58
N ASN A 519 -5.21 -6.17 19.04
CA ASN A 519 -6.16 -5.12 18.68
C ASN A 519 -6.28 -4.17 19.87
N ASN A 520 -5.69 -2.99 19.70
CA ASN A 520 -5.59 -1.97 20.72
C ASN A 520 -6.78 -1.00 20.63
N PHE A 521 -7.64 -1.01 21.64
CA PHE A 521 -8.84 -0.18 21.72
C PHE A 521 -8.50 1.21 22.29
N LEU A 522 -7.65 1.96 21.59
CA LEU A 522 -7.23 3.30 22.01
C LEU A 522 -8.40 4.29 21.98
N GLU A 523 -8.57 5.06 23.06
CA GLU A 523 -9.52 6.18 23.05
C GLU A 523 -8.95 7.40 22.30
N LYS A 524 -9.84 8.24 21.75
CA LYS A 524 -9.44 9.42 20.98
C LYS A 524 -8.62 10.41 21.83
N GLY A 525 -7.34 10.56 21.49
CA GLY A 525 -6.40 11.43 22.20
C GLY A 525 -5.54 10.71 23.23
N GLU A 526 -5.71 9.40 23.40
CA GLU A 526 -4.75 8.57 24.14
C GLU A 526 -3.49 8.34 23.31
N VAL A 527 -2.34 8.34 24.00
CA VAL A 527 -1.06 8.05 23.39
C VAL A 527 -0.84 6.55 23.41
N GLU A 528 -0.54 5.99 22.24
CA GLU A 528 -0.19 4.57 22.07
C GLU A 528 0.89 4.16 23.09
N ARG A 529 0.63 3.05 23.80
CA ARG A 529 1.59 2.51 24.76
C ARG A 529 2.57 1.56 24.06
N PRO A 530 3.89 1.83 24.09
CA PRO A 530 4.87 1.04 23.33
C PRO A 530 4.94 -0.45 23.69
N GLY A 531 4.44 -0.84 24.87
CA GLY A 531 4.45 -2.22 25.35
C GLY A 531 3.55 -3.16 24.56
N LEU A 532 2.39 -2.69 24.10
CA LEU A 532 1.44 -3.51 23.33
C LEU A 532 1.97 -3.86 21.94
N ARG A 533 2.69 -2.94 21.29
CA ARG A 533 3.31 -3.16 19.98
C ARG A 533 4.41 -4.23 20.02
N LYS A 534 5.14 -4.34 21.14
CA LYS A 534 6.17 -5.36 21.36
C LYS A 534 5.59 -6.75 21.63
N LEU A 535 4.34 -6.81 22.10
CA LEU A 535 3.64 -8.05 22.40
C LEU A 535 3.13 -8.75 21.15
N ALA A 536 2.73 -7.98 20.14
CA ALA A 536 2.24 -8.49 18.87
C ALA A 536 3.34 -9.22 18.08
N SER A 537 2.92 -10.25 17.34
CA SER A 537 3.78 -10.82 16.30
C SER A 537 4.03 -9.78 15.19
N PRO A 538 5.19 -9.82 14.49
CA PRO A 538 5.47 -8.87 13.40
C PRO A 538 4.33 -8.82 12.37
N GLY A 539 3.81 -7.63 12.10
CA GLY A 539 2.66 -7.42 11.19
C GLY A 539 1.28 -7.73 11.80
N TYR A 540 1.16 -7.99 13.11
CA TYR A 540 -0.10 -8.33 13.78
C TYR A 540 -0.52 -7.34 14.88
N TYR A 541 -0.13 -6.07 14.77
CA TYR A 541 -0.51 -4.99 15.69
C TYR A 541 -1.40 -3.96 15.00
N TYR A 542 -2.52 -3.61 15.63
CA TYR A 542 -3.52 -2.70 15.07
C TYR A 542 -4.25 -1.91 16.14
N ASP A 543 -4.69 -0.71 15.79
CA ASP A 543 -5.46 0.21 16.64
C ASP A 543 -6.77 0.72 15.97
N ASP A 544 -7.06 0.29 14.74
CA ASP A 544 -8.15 0.81 13.90
C ASP A 544 -9.10 -0.26 13.31
N ILE A 545 -8.79 -1.57 13.45
CA ILE A 545 -9.56 -2.67 12.80
C ILE A 545 -11.02 -2.81 13.29
N GLN A 546 -11.42 -2.08 14.34
CA GLN A 546 -12.73 -2.19 14.97
C GLN A 546 -13.88 -1.87 14.01
N ASP A 547 -13.61 -1.07 12.97
CA ASP A 547 -14.59 -0.63 11.97
C ASP A 547 -14.75 -1.62 10.80
N ASN A 548 -13.89 -2.65 10.69
CA ASN A 548 -13.92 -3.61 9.59
C ASN A 548 -13.53 -5.03 10.02
N TYR A 549 -14.53 -5.87 10.32
CA TYR A 549 -14.28 -7.25 10.74
C TYR A 549 -13.54 -8.09 9.68
N MET A 550 -13.63 -7.75 8.39
CA MET A 550 -12.91 -8.48 7.34
C MET A 550 -11.40 -8.27 7.38
N GLU A 551 -10.92 -7.14 7.90
CA GLU A 551 -9.49 -6.95 8.17
C GLU A 551 -8.98 -7.95 9.21
N THR A 552 -9.78 -8.24 10.25
CA THR A 552 -9.43 -9.30 11.20
C THR A 552 -9.42 -10.67 10.54
N ILE A 553 -10.39 -10.96 9.67
CA ILE A 553 -10.44 -12.23 8.92
C ILE A 553 -9.22 -12.38 8.00
N GLN A 554 -8.76 -11.28 7.40
CA GLN A 554 -7.49 -11.25 6.68
C GLN A 554 -6.31 -11.60 7.59
N LEU A 555 -6.26 -11.15 8.85
CA LEU A 555 -5.20 -11.56 9.78
C LEU A 555 -5.22 -13.06 10.06
N PHE A 556 -6.41 -13.65 10.20
CA PHE A 556 -6.53 -15.09 10.36
C PHE A 556 -6.08 -15.85 9.11
N CYS A 557 -6.36 -15.33 7.91
CA CYS A 557 -5.80 -15.89 6.68
C CYS A 557 -4.27 -15.84 6.68
N LYS A 558 -3.69 -14.68 7.00
CA LYS A 558 -2.23 -14.50 7.07
C LYS A 558 -1.60 -15.45 8.09
N ALA A 559 -2.22 -15.60 9.27
CA ALA A 559 -1.77 -16.53 10.30
C ALA A 559 -1.91 -18.00 9.88
N ASN A 560 -2.92 -18.31 9.05
CA ASN A 560 -3.08 -19.63 8.44
C ASN A 560 -2.04 -19.92 7.35
N CYS A 561 -1.25 -18.92 6.93
CA CYS A 561 -0.16 -19.13 5.98
C CYS A 561 1.18 -19.48 6.64
N PHE A 562 1.58 -20.75 6.64
CA PHE A 562 2.78 -21.18 7.35
C PHE A 562 3.44 -22.49 6.89
N CYS A 563 4.69 -22.71 7.31
CA CYS A 563 5.46 -23.93 7.05
C CYS A 563 5.36 -24.97 8.18
N ARG A 564 5.54 -26.24 7.84
CA ARG A 564 5.51 -27.32 8.84
C ARG A 564 6.82 -27.40 9.61
N ASN A 565 6.84 -26.85 10.82
CA ASN A 565 8.02 -26.89 11.71
C ASN A 565 8.55 -28.30 11.99
N GLN A 566 7.68 -29.31 12.10
CA GLN A 566 8.08 -30.69 12.36
C GLN A 566 8.88 -31.34 11.21
N THR A 567 8.88 -30.72 10.03
CA THR A 567 9.54 -31.25 8.83
C THR A 567 10.88 -30.58 8.54
N GLY A 568 11.31 -29.63 9.37
CA GLY A 568 12.55 -28.86 9.19
C GLY A 568 12.48 -27.84 8.04
N GLN A 569 11.28 -27.42 7.64
CA GLN A 569 11.08 -26.38 6.64
C GLN A 569 11.27 -24.99 7.25
N THR A 570 11.88 -24.08 6.49
CA THR A 570 12.05 -22.67 6.81
C THR A 570 11.17 -21.81 5.88
N PRO A 571 10.35 -20.90 6.43
CA PRO A 571 9.51 -20.02 5.62
C PRO A 571 10.34 -18.98 4.87
N TYR A 572 9.95 -18.69 3.63
CA TYR A 572 10.53 -17.64 2.79
C TYR A 572 9.42 -16.68 2.34
N ALA A 573 9.61 -15.38 2.56
CA ALA A 573 8.61 -14.36 2.28
C ALA A 573 8.61 -13.90 0.81
N GLY A 574 9.68 -14.18 0.05
CA GLY A 574 9.85 -13.64 -1.30
C GLY A 574 9.92 -12.11 -1.31
N SER A 575 9.31 -11.48 -2.31
CA SER A 575 9.22 -10.01 -2.43
C SER A 575 8.04 -9.40 -1.65
N ASN A 576 7.29 -10.18 -0.85
CA ASN A 576 6.19 -9.66 -0.06
C ASN A 576 6.72 -8.75 1.08
N PRO A 577 6.34 -7.46 1.13
CA PRO A 577 6.74 -6.56 2.22
C PRO A 577 5.96 -6.80 3.53
N ASP A 578 4.89 -7.59 3.51
CA ASP A 578 4.06 -7.85 4.68
C ASP A 578 4.74 -8.82 5.66
N LEU A 579 5.13 -8.29 6.81
CA LEU A 579 5.80 -9.05 7.88
C LEU A 579 4.91 -10.14 8.50
N ALA A 580 3.59 -10.07 8.32
CA ALA A 580 2.64 -11.07 8.81
C ALA A 580 2.68 -12.37 8.00
N VAL A 581 3.22 -12.34 6.78
CA VAL A 581 3.16 -13.43 5.80
C VAL A 581 4.57 -13.95 5.48
N LYS A 582 5.16 -14.69 6.42
CA LYS A 582 6.56 -15.13 6.30
C LYS A 582 6.80 -16.21 5.24
N ALA A 583 5.75 -16.87 4.76
CA ALA A 583 5.83 -18.02 3.84
C ALA A 583 5.25 -17.75 2.44
N SER A 584 5.01 -16.48 2.07
CA SER A 584 4.43 -16.11 0.76
C SER A 584 5.28 -16.50 -0.45
N GLY A 585 6.58 -16.68 -0.27
CA GLY A 585 7.53 -17.20 -1.26
C GLY A 585 7.79 -18.71 -1.15
N GLY A 586 7.13 -19.41 -0.22
CA GLY A 586 7.20 -20.86 -0.07
C GLY A 586 7.90 -21.33 1.21
N CYS A 587 7.96 -22.66 1.37
CA CYS A 587 8.61 -23.35 2.48
C CYS A 587 9.82 -24.13 1.96
N LEU A 588 11.02 -23.84 2.46
CA LEU A 588 12.25 -24.43 1.93
C LEU A 588 12.92 -25.36 2.94
N ARG A 589 13.51 -26.45 2.47
CA ARG A 589 14.26 -27.40 3.31
C ARG A 589 15.53 -27.86 2.63
N ALA A 590 16.68 -27.59 3.25
CA ALA A 590 17.96 -28.10 2.79
C ALA A 590 18.07 -29.61 2.99
N THR A 591 18.54 -30.31 1.96
CA THR A 591 18.80 -31.75 1.98
C THR A 591 20.30 -31.99 1.73
N PRO A 592 21.07 -32.33 2.78
CA PRO A 592 22.53 -32.40 2.70
C PRO A 592 23.07 -33.60 1.91
N ALA A 593 22.20 -34.57 1.59
CA ALA A 593 22.59 -35.78 0.89
C ALA A 593 22.90 -35.50 -0.59
N GLY A 594 24.15 -35.78 -1.00
CA GLY A 594 24.56 -35.71 -2.39
C GLY A 594 23.90 -36.81 -3.23
N VAL A 595 22.98 -36.45 -4.13
CA VAL A 595 22.26 -37.42 -4.98
C VAL A 595 22.12 -36.93 -6.43
N PRO A 596 21.94 -37.84 -7.40
CA PRO A 596 21.59 -37.46 -8.77
C PRO A 596 20.34 -36.57 -8.82
N PHE A 597 20.27 -35.69 -9.80
CA PHE A 597 19.17 -34.72 -9.95
C PHE A 597 17.78 -35.36 -9.94
N SER A 598 17.62 -36.50 -10.63
CA SER A 598 16.34 -37.23 -10.64
C SER A 598 15.97 -37.76 -9.25
N LYS A 599 16.97 -38.12 -8.43
CA LYS A 599 16.75 -38.55 -7.04
C LYS A 599 16.48 -37.39 -6.10
N ALA A 600 17.07 -36.22 -6.36
CA ALA A 600 16.67 -34.99 -5.67
C ALA A 600 15.20 -34.65 -5.94
N ARG A 601 14.77 -34.73 -7.21
CA ARG A 601 13.37 -34.54 -7.62
C ARG A 601 12.45 -35.56 -6.94
N ASP A 602 12.77 -36.86 -7.01
CA ASP A 602 12.00 -37.92 -6.33
C ASP A 602 11.91 -37.65 -4.82
N ASN A 603 12.99 -37.17 -4.20
CA ASN A 603 13.03 -36.89 -2.76
C ASN A 603 12.12 -35.72 -2.37
N CYS A 604 12.17 -34.60 -3.09
CA CYS A 604 11.28 -33.47 -2.81
C CYS A 604 9.81 -33.84 -3.03
N ALA A 605 9.50 -34.57 -4.11
CA ALA A 605 8.14 -35.02 -4.40
C ALA A 605 7.61 -36.01 -3.35
N SER A 606 8.43 -36.98 -2.92
CA SER A 606 7.99 -38.03 -1.99
C SER A 606 7.89 -37.55 -0.53
N ASN A 607 8.57 -36.46 -0.17
CA ASN A 607 8.60 -35.94 1.20
C ASN A 607 7.76 -34.67 1.36
N GLY A 608 6.51 -34.71 0.89
CA GLY A 608 5.53 -33.63 1.04
C GLY A 608 5.10 -32.94 -0.26
N GLY A 609 5.32 -33.56 -1.43
CA GLY A 609 4.86 -33.01 -2.71
C GLY A 609 5.63 -31.78 -3.19
N GLY A 610 6.88 -31.60 -2.75
CA GLY A 610 7.71 -30.45 -3.10
C GLY A 610 8.49 -30.61 -4.41
N LEU A 611 9.15 -29.53 -4.79
CA LEU A 611 10.03 -29.43 -5.96
C LEU A 611 11.46 -29.16 -5.52
N ILE A 612 12.44 -29.34 -6.40
CA ILE A 612 13.76 -28.74 -6.17
C ILE A 612 13.59 -27.23 -6.29
N ALA A 613 14.18 -26.46 -5.36
CA ALA A 613 13.99 -25.02 -5.25
C ALA A 613 14.31 -24.31 -6.57
N SER A 614 13.36 -23.49 -7.04
CA SER A 614 13.56 -22.63 -8.21
C SER A 614 14.04 -21.25 -7.75
N ILE A 615 15.03 -20.66 -8.43
CA ILE A 615 15.64 -19.39 -8.03
C ILE A 615 15.33 -18.35 -9.10
N HIS A 616 14.61 -17.30 -8.71
CA HIS A 616 14.04 -16.30 -9.64
C HIS A 616 14.55 -14.87 -9.39
N ASP A 617 15.39 -14.71 -8.37
CA ASP A 617 16.03 -13.45 -8.00
C ASP A 617 17.21 -13.71 -7.04
N ASP A 618 18.04 -12.68 -6.85
CA ASP A 618 19.21 -12.72 -5.97
C ASP A 618 18.84 -12.95 -4.49
N LYS A 619 17.65 -12.53 -4.05
CA LYS A 619 17.21 -12.70 -2.65
C LYS A 619 16.95 -14.17 -2.35
N LYS A 620 16.28 -14.89 -3.26
CA LYS A 620 16.04 -16.33 -3.13
C LYS A 620 17.34 -17.11 -3.28
N ALA A 621 18.25 -16.67 -4.15
CA ALA A 621 19.59 -17.25 -4.27
C ALA A 621 20.37 -17.18 -2.95
N ALA A 622 20.42 -15.99 -2.34
CA ALA A 622 21.08 -15.78 -1.06
C ALA A 622 20.44 -16.60 0.07
N PHE A 623 19.11 -16.67 0.11
CA PHE A 623 18.37 -17.44 1.12
C PHE A 623 18.63 -18.95 1.00
N VAL A 624 18.56 -19.50 -0.22
CA VAL A 624 18.86 -20.92 -0.50
C VAL A 624 20.31 -21.24 -0.12
N ASN A 625 21.25 -20.37 -0.46
CA ASN A 625 22.66 -20.54 -0.09
C ASN A 625 22.86 -20.53 1.44
N GLN A 626 22.18 -19.64 2.16
CA GLN A 626 22.24 -19.62 3.63
C GLN A 626 21.70 -20.92 4.24
N LEU A 627 20.59 -21.45 3.73
CA LEU A 627 20.05 -22.74 4.18
C LEU A 627 21.05 -23.87 3.96
N MET A 628 21.71 -23.89 2.80
CA MET A 628 22.75 -24.88 2.48
C MET A 628 23.96 -24.74 3.39
N ALA A 629 24.46 -23.53 3.63
CA ALA A 629 25.60 -23.26 4.51
C ALA A 629 25.33 -23.63 5.99
N SER A 630 24.06 -23.55 6.42
CA SER A 630 23.63 -23.98 7.76
C SER A 630 23.39 -25.49 7.89
N SER A 631 23.42 -26.22 6.76
CA SER A 631 23.20 -27.66 6.72
C SER A 631 24.49 -28.43 7.07
N PRO A 632 24.41 -29.68 7.58
CA PRO A 632 25.60 -30.48 7.91
C PRO A 632 26.51 -30.87 6.72
N SER A 633 26.21 -30.42 5.50
CA SER A 633 26.96 -30.76 4.28
C SER A 633 28.02 -29.70 3.98
N VAL A 634 29.21 -30.14 3.57
CA VAL A 634 30.34 -29.28 3.17
C VAL A 634 30.58 -29.45 1.67
N SER A 635 29.51 -29.35 0.87
CA SER A 635 29.61 -29.41 -0.59
C SER A 635 29.75 -28.00 -1.13
N ASP A 636 30.74 -27.79 -1.99
CA ASP A 636 30.94 -26.55 -2.74
C ASP A 636 29.79 -26.28 -3.73
N TYR A 637 29.05 -27.32 -4.11
CA TYR A 637 27.98 -27.25 -5.12
C TYR A 637 26.66 -27.83 -4.62
N TYR A 638 25.53 -27.30 -5.10
CA TYR A 638 24.19 -27.84 -4.85
C TYR A 638 23.26 -27.71 -6.07
N TRP A 639 22.33 -28.66 -6.24
CA TRP A 639 21.33 -28.61 -7.32
C TRP A 639 20.28 -27.53 -7.07
N ILE A 640 19.88 -26.86 -8.15
CA ILE A 640 18.68 -26.00 -8.21
C ILE A 640 17.69 -26.57 -9.20
N GLY A 641 16.42 -26.19 -9.11
CA GLY A 641 15.33 -26.73 -9.92
C GLY A 641 15.34 -26.29 -11.38
N TYR A 642 16.50 -26.24 -12.04
CA TYR A 642 16.63 -25.82 -13.43
C TYR A 642 17.32 -26.91 -14.25
N SER A 643 16.66 -27.39 -15.31
CA SER A 643 17.19 -28.46 -16.14
C SER A 643 16.73 -28.33 -17.60
N LYS A 644 17.54 -28.85 -18.53
CA LYS A 644 17.16 -28.98 -19.95
C LYS A 644 16.99 -30.44 -20.33
N SER A 645 16.06 -30.69 -21.25
CA SER A 645 15.72 -32.04 -21.69
C SER A 645 16.51 -32.44 -22.95
N SER A 646 15.86 -32.97 -23.99
CA SER A 646 16.42 -33.14 -25.33
C SER A 646 16.36 -31.86 -26.19
N THR A 647 15.57 -30.88 -25.76
CA THR A 647 15.48 -29.54 -26.35
C THR A 647 16.62 -28.64 -25.83
N PRO A 648 16.98 -27.57 -26.56
CA PRO A 648 18.00 -26.63 -26.09
C PRO A 648 17.54 -25.81 -24.86
N ASP A 649 16.23 -25.71 -24.65
CA ASP A 649 15.65 -24.83 -23.64
C ASP A 649 15.75 -25.41 -22.23
N TRP A 650 16.17 -24.56 -21.30
CA TRP A 650 16.16 -24.84 -19.87
C TRP A 650 14.77 -24.56 -19.28
N THR A 651 14.39 -25.35 -18.28
CA THR A 651 13.05 -25.31 -17.69
C THR A 651 13.13 -25.42 -16.17
N TRP A 652 12.37 -24.58 -15.49
CA TRP A 652 12.21 -24.64 -14.04
C TRP A 652 11.30 -25.79 -13.63
N GLU A 653 11.57 -26.37 -12.46
CA GLU A 653 10.73 -27.40 -11.84
C GLU A 653 9.33 -26.86 -11.53
N ASP A 654 9.24 -25.59 -11.12
CA ASP A 654 7.98 -24.89 -10.81
C ASP A 654 7.17 -24.45 -12.04
N LYS A 655 7.68 -24.77 -13.24
CA LYS A 655 7.08 -24.45 -14.55
C LYS A 655 6.96 -22.95 -14.85
N SER A 656 7.61 -22.10 -14.06
CA SER A 656 7.70 -20.68 -14.39
C SER A 656 8.52 -20.46 -15.67
N THR A 657 8.21 -19.38 -16.35
CA THR A 657 8.97 -18.86 -17.50
C THR A 657 9.84 -17.67 -17.07
N ASN A 658 10.21 -17.60 -15.79
CA ASN A 658 11.00 -16.49 -15.26
C ASN A 658 12.37 -16.46 -15.98
N PRO A 659 12.79 -15.29 -16.53
CA PRO A 659 14.01 -15.18 -17.32
C PRO A 659 15.29 -15.07 -16.49
N TYR A 660 15.19 -15.02 -15.15
CA TYR A 660 16.34 -14.89 -14.27
C TYR A 660 17.31 -16.05 -14.48
N ASP A 661 18.56 -15.70 -14.74
CA ASP A 661 19.67 -16.61 -14.71
C ASP A 661 20.90 -15.98 -14.08
N ASN A 662 21.83 -16.84 -13.65
CA ASN A 662 23.11 -16.42 -13.08
C ASN A 662 24.22 -17.40 -13.49
N TRP A 663 24.26 -17.74 -14.78
CA TRP A 663 25.27 -18.65 -15.34
C TRP A 663 26.69 -18.08 -15.17
N ASP A 664 27.65 -18.94 -14.84
CA ASP A 664 29.07 -18.57 -14.85
C ASP A 664 29.56 -18.32 -16.28
N ALA A 665 30.75 -17.72 -16.40
CA ALA A 665 31.42 -17.57 -17.67
C ALA A 665 31.52 -18.92 -18.40
N ASP A 666 31.17 -18.92 -19.69
CA ASP A 666 31.13 -20.11 -20.57
C ASP A 666 30.06 -21.16 -20.22
N GLU A 667 29.12 -20.85 -19.34
CA GLU A 667 27.94 -21.65 -19.01
C GLU A 667 26.65 -21.02 -19.58
N PRO A 668 25.58 -21.80 -19.84
CA PRO A 668 25.53 -23.26 -19.77
C PRO A 668 26.30 -23.91 -20.92
N ASN A 669 27.24 -24.79 -20.60
CA ASN A 669 28.05 -25.43 -21.61
C ASN A 669 27.20 -26.37 -22.51
N THR A 670 27.63 -26.54 -23.76
CA THR A 670 26.89 -27.29 -24.79
C THR A 670 27.12 -28.81 -24.73
N ASN A 671 27.85 -29.30 -23.73
CA ASN A 671 28.10 -30.74 -23.61
C ASN A 671 26.79 -31.51 -23.44
N SER A 672 26.68 -32.63 -24.16
CA SER A 672 25.46 -33.45 -24.17
C SER A 672 25.07 -34.01 -22.80
N VAL A 673 26.00 -34.09 -21.85
CA VAL A 673 25.77 -34.57 -20.48
C VAL A 673 25.36 -33.45 -19.52
N SER A 674 25.66 -32.19 -19.83
CA SER A 674 25.47 -31.03 -18.97
C SER A 674 24.06 -30.48 -19.08
N LYS A 675 23.14 -31.05 -18.30
CA LYS A 675 21.69 -30.83 -18.44
C LYS A 675 20.97 -30.39 -17.17
N CYS A 676 21.67 -30.31 -16.03
CA CYS A 676 21.11 -29.93 -14.75
C CYS A 676 21.95 -28.80 -14.15
N ALA A 677 21.30 -27.75 -13.66
CA ALA A 677 21.97 -26.57 -13.12
C ALA A 677 22.33 -26.79 -11.65
N TYR A 678 23.55 -26.42 -11.30
CA TYR A 678 24.00 -26.35 -9.91
C TYR A 678 24.55 -24.96 -9.62
N VAL A 679 24.52 -24.55 -8.35
CA VAL A 679 25.17 -23.33 -7.86
C VAL A 679 26.56 -23.68 -7.33
N ASP A 680 27.56 -22.85 -7.64
CA ASP A 680 28.85 -22.82 -6.98
C ASP A 680 28.81 -21.87 -5.77
N SER A 681 28.72 -22.47 -4.59
CA SER A 681 28.66 -21.76 -3.30
C SER A 681 30.01 -21.22 -2.81
N THR A 682 31.11 -21.53 -3.51
CA THR A 682 32.44 -21.01 -3.16
C THR A 682 32.64 -19.56 -3.61
N THR A 683 31.77 -19.09 -4.52
CA THR A 683 31.82 -17.73 -5.05
C THR A 683 30.80 -16.83 -4.36
N PRO A 684 31.13 -15.56 -4.04
CA PRO A 684 30.16 -14.62 -3.47
C PRO A 684 28.96 -14.34 -4.39
N SER A 685 29.18 -14.46 -5.71
CA SER A 685 28.16 -14.22 -6.74
C SER A 685 27.24 -15.41 -7.00
N LEU A 686 27.50 -16.58 -6.40
CA LEU A 686 26.64 -17.77 -6.50
C LEU A 686 26.34 -18.20 -7.95
N TYR A 687 27.34 -18.15 -8.82
CA TYR A 687 27.19 -18.49 -10.24
C TYR A 687 26.77 -19.94 -10.46
N TRP A 688 26.13 -20.19 -11.60
CA TRP A 688 25.58 -21.48 -11.96
C TRP A 688 26.43 -22.18 -13.01
N GLY A 689 26.54 -23.50 -12.89
CA GLY A 689 27.12 -24.35 -13.92
C GLY A 689 26.15 -25.42 -14.44
N ALA A 690 26.31 -25.83 -15.70
CA ALA A 690 25.58 -26.95 -16.27
C ALA A 690 26.32 -28.27 -16.02
N GLY A 691 25.82 -29.05 -15.06
CA GLY A 691 26.40 -30.30 -14.61
C GLY A 691 25.78 -31.55 -15.22
N ASN A 692 26.52 -32.66 -15.13
CA ASN A 692 25.99 -33.99 -15.41
C ASN A 692 24.97 -34.37 -14.33
N CYS A 693 23.69 -34.52 -14.72
CA CYS A 693 22.58 -34.83 -13.81
C CYS A 693 22.78 -36.10 -12.95
N ASN A 694 23.71 -36.98 -13.33
CA ASN A 694 24.03 -38.20 -12.58
C ASN A 694 25.03 -37.96 -11.43
N VAL A 695 25.62 -36.76 -11.34
CA VAL A 695 26.49 -36.37 -10.22
C VAL A 695 25.66 -36.20 -8.96
N GLY A 696 26.23 -36.58 -7.82
CA GLY A 696 25.59 -36.43 -6.53
C GLY A 696 25.86 -35.06 -5.94
N PHE A 697 24.87 -34.15 -5.94
CA PHE A 697 24.93 -32.90 -5.20
C PHE A 697 23.79 -32.80 -4.18
N PRO A 698 24.02 -32.12 -3.04
CA PRO A 698 22.94 -31.74 -2.15
C PRO A 698 22.00 -30.74 -2.84
N PHE A 699 20.86 -30.46 -2.23
CA PHE A 699 19.80 -29.68 -2.86
C PHE A 699 18.86 -29.09 -1.82
N VAL A 700 18.09 -28.08 -2.21
CA VAL A 700 17.00 -27.53 -1.38
C VAL A 700 15.67 -27.94 -2.01
N CYS A 701 14.75 -28.44 -1.21
CA CYS A 701 13.37 -28.65 -1.61
C CYS A 701 12.53 -27.41 -1.29
N GLU A 702 11.58 -27.08 -2.16
CA GLU A 702 10.58 -26.03 -2.00
C GLU A 702 9.18 -26.66 -1.97
N PHE A 703 8.35 -26.22 -1.02
CA PHE A 703 7.00 -26.71 -0.78
C PHE A 703 6.02 -25.53 -0.71
N ALA A 704 4.77 -25.78 -1.10
CA ALA A 704 3.69 -24.84 -0.80
C ALA A 704 3.45 -24.79 0.72
N PRO A 705 3.28 -23.60 1.31
CA PRO A 705 2.90 -23.47 2.71
C PRO A 705 1.46 -23.96 2.92
N CYS A 706 1.11 -24.22 4.18
CA CYS A 706 -0.28 -24.24 4.60
C CYS A 706 -0.86 -22.86 4.29
N SER A 707 -2.07 -22.75 3.76
CA SER A 707 -2.75 -21.47 3.48
C SER A 707 -4.26 -21.70 3.32
N ALA A 708 -5.12 -20.68 3.24
CA ALA A 708 -6.55 -20.94 3.02
C ALA A 708 -6.76 -21.85 1.79
N GLY A 709 -7.51 -22.94 1.95
CA GLY A 709 -7.75 -23.94 0.90
C GLY A 709 -6.64 -25.00 0.70
N ASN A 710 -5.48 -24.90 1.37
CA ASN A 710 -4.38 -25.87 1.24
C ASN A 710 -3.85 -26.45 2.58
N ASN A 711 -4.47 -27.51 3.10
CA ASN A 711 -4.01 -28.19 4.33
C ASN A 711 -3.06 -29.37 4.05
N ASN A 712 -2.69 -29.55 2.77
CA ASN A 712 -1.74 -30.54 2.28
C ASN A 712 -0.34 -29.92 2.03
N CYS A 713 -0.02 -28.84 2.74
CA CYS A 713 1.31 -28.71 3.33
C CYS A 713 1.56 -29.92 4.23
#